data_AF-A0A814W772-F1
#
_entry.id   AF-A0A814W772-F1
#
_cell.length_a   1.000
_cell.length_b   1.000
_cell.length_c   1.000
_cell.angle_alpha   90.00
_cell.angle_beta   90.00
_cell.angle_gamma   90.00
#
_symmetry.space_group_name_H-M   'P 1'
#
loop_
_entity.id
_entity.type
_entity.pdbx_description
1 polymer ?
#
loop_
_entity_poly.entity_id
_entity_poly.type
_entity_poly.pdbx_seq_one_letter_code
_entity_poly.pdbx_strand_id
1 'polypeptide(L)'
;MATAVLPNDDFYTNTDDKSLEIFSLIWLNANVDVKDARDTEVKLRSIINHIKKFQDIKQCQQYIEQRSENGRLVIIVSGRLGREIVPYIHQLRQVISIYVYCMDKKSNEQWAYNFSKIKSVVVDLDELISQITTDHKIQKKVEEPLSINIFTTNVDPGKSTTGVNGQFVFSQILIDCLLRLKSTEIDKNELINLCENEYKGNCIELNNLHTFQQDYSLDKVLWWYTRESFFYKTLNAALRTQNIHMIFLFRSFIYDIYRQLQKYQSKKFVGVYRCQLMSIDELDGLKNNIGQYISINSMFSTSKQRTTALFYLGDITTKIDSERVLFEIDADPKIVTTKPFADISKHSDFPNESEVLFMIGSIFRLNNIKRNGDQIWIIKMTLCNDNEHDLKQVLMYMKQQIENEEINLRTLGNVLWEMGKFDLAEKYFIRLLKQLPSDDPLHISLYEDLGKLASQRGAYDMSMKWRQKLLTFKEENLLATNASVNKTNNSIGQSIIFNHININTKWKQHGVTIAGGNGDGSQLNQLSVPQSIYVDDDHQTIYIADWMNDRIVEWRYGKKNGQVVAGGNGQGKRSDQLNRPKDVIVDKKNDSLIICDRWNRRVVRWSRQNHEIGETIISDIYGFGLTMDKNGDLYVSDHWKNEVRRWKQGETEGTIVAGGNGRGNHHNQLQFPTYIFVDQDHSIYVSDRDNHRVMKWIKGAKEGIVVAGGKGKGDSLTQLYYPRGVIVDHLGNVYVTDSCNHRIMRWCEGSCEGSIVVGVNGKGEQPNQFIFPKGLSFDVHGNLYVVDEGNHRIQKFEIDLN
;
A
#
# COMPACT_ATOMS: atom_id res chain seq x y z
N MET A 1 -27.11 22.63 8.97
CA MET A 1 -25.76 23.09 9.35
C MET A 1 -25.28 22.23 10.50
N ALA A 2 -24.57 21.14 10.20
CA ALA A 2 -23.84 20.36 11.18
C ALA A 2 -22.41 20.26 10.64
N THR A 3 -21.50 21.01 11.24
CA THR A 3 -20.09 21.04 10.89
C THR A 3 -19.46 19.69 11.26
N ALA A 4 -18.93 19.00 10.25
CA ALA A 4 -18.16 17.78 10.41
C ALA A 4 -16.89 18.06 11.25
N VAL A 5 -16.90 17.64 12.50
CA VAL A 5 -15.69 17.62 13.33
C VAL A 5 -14.91 16.37 12.97
N LEU A 6 -13.94 16.51 12.06
CA LEU A 6 -12.90 15.51 11.85
C LEU A 6 -11.99 15.46 13.09
N PRO A 7 -11.49 14.28 13.48
CA PRO A 7 -10.62 14.17 14.65
C PRO A 7 -9.35 15.00 14.45
N ASN A 8 -8.97 15.72 15.52
CA ASN A 8 -7.89 16.71 15.58
C ASN A 8 -6.58 16.29 14.88
N ASP A 9 -5.98 17.25 14.16
CA ASP A 9 -4.74 17.17 13.38
C ASP A 9 -3.44 16.98 14.21
N ASP A 10 -3.51 16.51 15.46
CA ASP A 10 -2.36 16.51 16.38
C ASP A 10 -1.51 15.23 16.40
N PHE A 11 -1.71 14.32 15.45
CA PHE A 11 -0.90 13.09 15.34
C PHE A 11 0.13 13.14 14.22
N TYR A 12 0.99 14.15 14.19
CA TYR A 12 2.25 14.05 13.44
C TYR A 12 3.39 14.83 14.11
N THR A 13 4.56 14.17 14.11
CA THR A 13 5.91 14.70 14.33
C THR A 13 6.51 14.54 15.73
N ASN A 14 6.83 13.29 16.06
CA ASN A 14 7.98 13.00 16.91
C ASN A 14 9.13 12.54 16.01
N THR A 15 10.01 13.46 15.59
CA THR A 15 11.39 13.18 15.11
C THR A 15 12.14 14.50 14.94
N ASP A 16 13.25 14.65 15.66
CA ASP A 16 14.17 15.79 15.71
C ASP A 16 14.96 16.09 14.41
N ASP A 17 14.46 15.70 13.23
CA ASP A 17 15.19 15.81 11.96
C ASP A 17 14.32 16.35 10.80
N LYS A 18 13.76 17.54 10.99
CA LYS A 18 12.86 18.22 10.02
C LYS A 18 13.58 19.09 8.97
N SER A 19 14.92 19.18 8.96
CA SER A 19 15.64 20.07 8.04
C SER A 19 15.75 19.48 6.64
N LEU A 20 15.37 20.26 5.62
CA LEU A 20 15.60 19.89 4.22
C LEU A 20 17.06 20.15 3.80
N GLU A 21 17.79 21.02 4.50
CA GLU A 21 19.22 21.24 4.25
C GLU A 21 20.10 20.20 4.96
N ILE A 22 21.15 19.76 4.26
CA ILE A 22 22.18 18.83 4.76
C ILE A 22 23.13 19.53 5.75
N PHE A 23 23.34 20.83 5.56
CA PHE A 23 24.35 21.60 6.25
C PHE A 23 23.74 22.51 7.31
N SER A 24 24.44 22.66 8.43
CA SER A 24 24.11 23.68 9.44
C SER A 24 25.35 24.52 9.73
N LEU A 25 25.13 25.83 9.88
CA LEU A 25 26.17 26.77 10.24
C LEU A 25 26.10 27.07 11.73
N ILE A 26 27.19 26.83 12.45
CA ILE A 26 27.35 27.18 13.86
C ILE A 26 28.25 28.40 13.94
N TRP A 27 27.77 29.45 14.59
CA TRP A 27 28.57 30.64 14.88
C TRP A 27 28.77 30.78 16.38
N LEU A 28 30.01 30.53 16.82
CA LEU A 28 30.45 30.69 18.20
C LEU A 28 31.23 32.00 18.35
N ASN A 29 30.64 32.98 19.03
CA ASN A 29 31.25 34.29 19.23
C ASN A 29 31.00 34.83 20.65
N ALA A 30 32.05 35.32 21.30
CA ALA A 30 32.03 35.83 22.68
C ALA A 30 31.42 37.24 22.78
N ASN A 31 31.48 38.03 21.70
CA ASN A 31 31.01 39.42 21.69
C ASN A 31 29.77 39.54 20.81
N VAL A 32 28.59 39.41 21.41
CA VAL A 32 27.30 39.58 20.73
C VAL A 32 26.74 40.95 21.09
N ASP A 33 27.33 42.02 20.54
CA ASP A 33 26.61 43.31 20.47
C ASP A 33 27.26 44.30 19.48
N VAL A 34 26.78 44.32 18.23
CA VAL A 34 26.84 45.49 17.31
C VAL A 34 25.72 45.30 16.29
N LYS A 35 25.11 46.38 15.80
CA LYS A 35 24.18 46.41 14.64
C LYS A 35 24.60 45.47 13.48
N ASP A 36 25.91 45.28 13.27
CA ASP A 36 26.50 44.43 12.23
C ASP A 36 26.18 42.93 12.35
N ALA A 37 25.83 42.43 13.54
CA ALA A 37 25.54 41.00 13.73
C ALA A 37 24.25 40.55 13.03
N ARG A 38 23.25 41.44 12.89
CA ARG A 38 22.00 41.15 12.16
C ARG A 38 22.26 41.12 10.65
N ASP A 39 23.00 42.09 10.14
CA ASP A 39 23.36 42.15 8.72
C ASP A 39 24.24 40.96 8.32
N THR A 40 25.15 40.55 9.21
CA THR A 40 25.94 39.33 9.02
C THR A 40 25.07 38.08 8.97
N GLU A 41 24.13 37.95 9.91
CA GLU A 41 23.21 36.80 9.93
C GLU A 41 22.38 36.74 8.64
N VAL A 42 21.89 37.88 8.14
CA VAL A 42 21.19 37.96 6.86
C VAL A 42 22.07 37.48 5.71
N LYS A 43 23.32 37.97 5.63
CA LYS A 43 24.27 37.53 4.59
C LYS A 43 24.61 36.05 4.70
N LEU A 44 24.80 35.51 5.91
CA LEU A 44 25.06 34.08 6.11
C LEU A 44 23.83 33.22 5.77
N ARG A 45 22.61 33.70 6.08
CA ARG A 45 21.34 33.03 5.73
C ARG A 45 21.16 32.93 4.22
N SER A 46 21.73 33.85 3.45
CA SER A 46 21.75 33.73 1.98
C SER A 46 22.48 32.46 1.49
N ILE A 47 23.45 31.99 2.26
CA ILE A 47 24.28 30.82 1.95
C ILE A 47 23.65 29.55 2.51
N ILE A 48 23.39 29.53 3.83
CA ILE A 48 22.86 28.37 4.58
C ILE A 48 21.68 28.83 5.43
N ASN A 49 20.54 28.19 5.30
CA ASN A 49 19.33 28.59 6.01
C ASN A 49 19.38 28.25 7.52
N HIS A 50 19.96 27.09 7.87
CA HIS A 50 20.03 26.63 9.27
C HIS A 50 21.27 27.18 10.00
N ILE A 51 21.10 28.30 10.69
CA ILE A 51 22.14 28.95 11.51
C ILE A 51 21.84 28.81 13.00
N LYS A 52 22.83 28.37 13.78
CA LYS A 52 22.83 28.35 15.25
C LYS A 52 23.93 29.22 15.81
N LYS A 53 23.62 29.97 16.86
CA LYS A 53 24.57 30.89 17.50
C LYS A 53 24.80 30.47 18.95
N PHE A 54 26.05 30.49 19.38
CA PHE A 54 26.44 30.19 20.76
C PHE A 54 27.37 31.28 21.30
N GLN A 55 27.22 31.57 22.59
CA GLN A 55 28.13 32.42 23.36
C GLN A 55 29.00 31.59 24.31
N ASP A 56 28.49 30.42 24.73
CA ASP A 56 29.15 29.52 25.67
C ASP A 56 29.73 28.31 24.95
N ILE A 57 30.99 27.98 25.26
CA ILE A 57 31.74 26.88 24.65
C ILE A 57 31.09 25.53 24.99
N LYS A 58 30.67 25.33 26.25
CA LYS A 58 30.11 24.04 26.69
C LYS A 58 28.79 23.75 26.00
N GLN A 59 27.92 24.75 25.88
CA GLN A 59 26.66 24.61 25.14
C GLN A 59 26.90 24.31 23.65
N CYS A 60 27.86 24.99 23.03
CA CYS A 60 28.24 24.74 21.63
C CYS A 60 28.76 23.32 21.44
N GLN A 61 29.68 22.87 22.31
CA GLN A 61 30.25 21.53 22.26
C GLN A 61 29.17 20.45 22.48
N GLN A 62 28.33 20.60 23.50
CA GLN A 62 27.20 19.69 23.75
C GLN A 62 26.27 19.60 22.54
N TYR A 63 25.95 20.72 21.90
CA TYR A 63 25.11 20.74 20.70
C TYR A 63 25.76 20.00 19.51
N ILE A 64 27.08 20.13 19.33
CA ILE A 64 27.83 19.44 18.26
C ILE A 64 27.89 17.93 18.53
N GLU A 65 28.14 17.53 19.78
CA GLU A 65 28.28 16.13 20.19
C GLU A 65 26.94 15.38 20.20
N GLN A 66 25.83 16.06 20.49
CA GLN A 66 24.48 15.47 20.44
C GLN A 66 23.94 15.27 19.03
N ARG A 67 24.58 15.86 18.01
CA ARG A 67 24.18 15.69 16.61
C ARG A 67 24.67 14.37 16.05
N SER A 68 23.85 13.77 15.19
CA SER A 68 24.21 12.61 14.38
C SER A 68 25.58 12.80 13.70
N GLU A 69 26.39 11.74 13.67
CA GLU A 69 27.67 11.70 12.96
C GLU A 69 27.52 11.99 11.45
N ASN A 70 26.31 11.89 10.90
CA ASN A 70 25.98 12.21 9.51
C ASN A 70 25.65 13.70 9.29
N GLY A 71 25.51 14.49 10.37
CA GLY A 71 25.28 15.93 10.26
C GLY A 71 26.47 16.63 9.61
N ARG A 72 26.24 17.69 8.82
CA ARG A 72 27.34 18.46 8.21
C ARG A 72 27.40 19.86 8.78
N LEU A 73 28.34 20.07 9.68
CA LEU A 73 28.50 21.30 10.45
C LEU A 73 29.62 22.16 9.88
N VAL A 74 29.26 23.36 9.48
CA VAL A 74 30.19 24.45 9.18
C VAL A 74 30.30 25.30 10.43
N ILE A 75 31.51 25.60 10.90
CA ILE A 75 31.71 26.29 12.17
C ILE A 75 32.49 27.58 11.96
N ILE A 76 31.94 28.69 12.45
CA ILE A 76 32.63 29.97 12.59
C ILE A 76 32.98 30.15 14.06
N VAL A 77 34.26 30.25 14.36
CA VAL A 77 34.77 30.49 15.72
C VAL A 77 35.51 31.82 15.77
N SER A 78 35.41 32.52 16.90
CA SER A 78 36.30 33.65 17.17
C SER A 78 37.70 33.15 17.52
N GLY A 79 38.75 33.95 17.27
CA GLY A 79 40.15 33.52 17.53
C GLY A 79 40.42 33.04 18.95
N ARG A 80 39.78 33.63 19.97
CA ARG A 80 39.92 33.19 21.37
C ARG A 80 39.15 31.90 21.65
N LEU A 81 37.85 31.87 21.33
CA LEU A 81 37.01 30.69 21.59
C LEU A 81 37.43 29.49 20.73
N GLY A 82 37.93 29.75 19.52
CA GLY A 82 38.46 28.76 18.59
C GLY A 82 39.65 27.99 19.17
N ARG A 83 40.59 28.67 19.82
CA ARG A 83 41.74 28.01 20.48
C ARG A 83 41.32 27.04 21.58
N GLU A 84 40.19 27.30 22.23
CA GLU A 84 39.66 26.44 23.29
C GLU A 84 38.83 25.28 22.73
N ILE A 85 37.92 25.52 21.77
CA ILE A 85 36.99 24.48 21.30
C ILE A 85 37.56 23.58 20.19
N VAL A 86 38.36 24.12 19.26
CA VAL A 86 38.82 23.39 18.07
C VAL A 86 39.57 22.10 18.41
N PRO A 87 40.47 22.04 19.42
CA PRO A 87 41.13 20.79 19.81
C PRO A 87 40.17 19.64 20.15
N TYR A 88 38.96 19.93 20.62
CA TYR A 88 37.97 18.92 20.98
C TYR A 88 37.07 18.51 19.80
N ILE A 89 36.73 19.46 18.91
CA ILE A 89 35.74 19.23 17.86
C ILE A 89 36.35 18.92 16.48
N HIS A 90 37.62 19.23 16.23
CA HIS A 90 38.19 19.12 14.88
C HIS A 90 38.25 17.69 14.36
N GLN A 91 38.29 16.69 15.24
CA GLN A 91 38.31 15.27 14.86
C GLN A 91 36.90 14.73 14.56
N LEU A 92 35.85 15.38 15.06
CA LEU A 92 34.47 14.92 14.92
C LEU A 92 34.03 14.88 13.45
N ARG A 93 33.48 13.74 13.01
CA ARG A 93 33.09 13.49 11.61
C ARG A 93 32.10 14.53 11.08
N GLN A 94 31.15 14.93 11.91
CA GLN A 94 30.11 15.89 11.56
C GLN A 94 30.64 17.31 11.32
N VAL A 95 31.84 17.65 11.82
CA VAL A 95 32.47 18.95 11.56
C VAL A 95 33.23 18.88 10.24
N ILE A 96 32.78 19.64 9.24
CA ILE A 96 33.32 19.57 7.87
C ILE A 96 34.23 20.74 7.50
N SER A 97 34.04 21.91 8.11
CA SER A 97 34.82 23.12 7.83
C SER A 97 34.77 24.05 9.03
N ILE A 98 35.92 24.61 9.40
CA ILE A 98 36.06 25.58 10.48
C ILE A 98 36.66 26.86 9.90
N TYR A 99 36.05 27.99 10.20
CA TYR A 99 36.51 29.32 9.83
C TYR A 99 36.81 30.12 11.09
N VAL A 100 38.00 30.71 11.14
CA VAL A 100 38.45 31.47 12.31
C VAL A 100 38.30 32.96 12.00
N TYR A 101 37.34 33.62 12.65
CA TYR A 101 37.10 35.05 12.49
C TYR A 101 37.77 35.83 13.63
N CYS A 102 38.84 36.58 13.33
CA CYS A 102 39.62 37.29 14.35
C CYS A 102 40.40 38.49 13.81
N MET A 103 40.67 39.48 14.68
CA MET A 103 41.46 40.66 14.34
C MET A 103 42.97 40.38 14.20
N ASP A 104 43.52 39.45 14.99
CA ASP A 104 44.94 39.09 14.98
C ASP A 104 45.21 37.90 14.04
N LYS A 105 45.34 38.18 12.74
CA LYS A 105 45.48 37.17 11.68
C LYS A 105 46.73 36.30 11.86
N LYS A 106 47.90 36.92 12.01
CA LYS A 106 49.21 36.25 11.94
C LYS A 106 49.41 35.19 13.04
N SER A 107 49.02 35.50 14.27
CA SER A 107 49.12 34.57 15.40
C SER A 107 48.16 33.37 15.25
N ASN A 108 46.97 33.60 14.69
CA ASN A 108 45.97 32.54 14.51
C ASN A 108 46.23 31.69 13.27
N GLU A 109 46.87 32.22 12.22
CA GLU A 109 47.30 31.43 11.06
C GLU A 109 48.33 30.35 11.44
N GLN A 110 49.32 30.71 12.27
CA GLN A 110 50.32 29.75 12.75
C GLN A 110 49.70 28.63 13.57
N TRP A 111 48.73 28.96 14.41
CA TRP A 111 47.98 27.97 15.19
C TRP A 111 47.08 27.11 14.31
N ALA A 112 46.38 27.71 13.34
CA ALA A 112 45.44 27.05 12.47
C ALA A 112 46.09 25.98 11.58
N TYR A 113 47.36 26.17 11.21
CA TYR A 113 48.12 25.21 10.40
C TYR A 113 48.17 23.79 11.01
N ASN A 114 47.98 23.67 12.32
CA ASN A 114 47.96 22.38 13.02
C ASN A 114 46.64 21.59 12.84
N PHE A 115 45.60 22.20 12.23
CA PHE A 115 44.27 21.60 12.13
C PHE A 115 43.77 21.61 10.68
N SER A 116 43.71 20.42 10.07
CA SER A 116 43.33 20.24 8.65
C SER A 116 41.91 20.69 8.29
N LYS A 117 41.00 20.79 9.27
CA LYS A 117 39.62 21.24 9.05
C LYS A 117 39.44 22.75 9.13
N ILE A 118 40.47 23.51 9.54
CA ILE A 118 40.43 24.97 9.46
C ILE A 118 40.70 25.37 8.01
N LYS A 119 39.71 25.99 7.37
CA LYS A 119 39.80 26.42 5.97
C LYS A 119 40.50 27.76 5.81
N SER A 120 40.25 28.69 6.74
CA SER A 120 40.88 30.00 6.69
C SER A 120 40.81 30.72 8.04
N VAL A 121 41.73 31.68 8.19
CA VAL A 121 41.73 32.69 9.25
C VAL A 121 41.43 34.03 8.59
N VAL A 122 40.31 34.63 8.96
CA VAL A 122 39.73 35.78 8.27
C VAL A 122 39.54 36.93 9.24
N VAL A 123 39.83 38.15 8.76
CA VAL A 123 39.70 39.40 9.53
C VAL A 123 38.49 40.19 9.07
N ASP A 124 38.17 40.11 7.78
CA ASP A 124 37.07 40.82 7.14
C ASP A 124 35.84 39.92 6.98
N LEU A 125 34.66 40.49 7.19
CA LEU A 125 33.42 39.74 7.14
C LEU A 125 33.01 39.38 5.69
N ASP A 126 33.23 40.28 4.73
CA ASP A 126 32.87 40.03 3.33
C ASP A 126 33.80 38.96 2.73
N GLU A 127 35.08 38.95 3.11
CA GLU A 127 36.01 37.85 2.81
C GLU A 127 35.50 36.51 3.36
N LEU A 128 35.05 36.48 4.63
CA LEU A 128 34.54 35.27 5.28
C LEU A 128 33.31 34.73 4.55
N ILE A 129 32.35 35.62 4.26
CA ILE A 129 31.10 35.28 3.56
C ILE A 129 31.41 34.78 2.15
N SER A 130 32.33 35.42 1.42
CA SER A 130 32.74 35.01 0.08
C SER A 130 33.38 33.62 0.07
N GLN A 131 34.25 33.33 1.05
CA GLN A 131 34.85 32.01 1.20
C GLN A 131 33.82 30.93 1.52
N ILE A 132 32.98 31.16 2.55
CA ILE A 132 31.92 30.21 2.91
C ILE A 132 30.98 29.98 1.73
N THR A 133 30.61 31.03 0.98
CA THR A 133 29.76 30.91 -0.21
C THR A 133 30.40 30.02 -1.27
N THR A 134 31.67 30.24 -1.57
CA THR A 134 32.40 29.50 -2.61
C THR A 134 32.56 28.04 -2.21
N ASP A 135 33.02 27.78 -1.00
CA ASP A 135 33.23 26.44 -0.47
C ASP A 135 31.90 25.68 -0.38
N HIS A 136 30.83 26.34 0.06
CA HIS A 136 29.51 25.72 0.18
C HIS A 136 28.91 25.35 -1.18
N LYS A 137 29.01 26.22 -2.20
CA LYS A 137 28.52 25.93 -3.55
C LYS A 137 29.19 24.69 -4.15
N ILE A 138 30.51 24.56 -3.97
CA ILE A 138 31.28 23.40 -4.43
C ILE A 138 30.87 22.15 -3.65
N GLN A 139 30.86 22.23 -2.31
CA GLN A 139 30.49 21.11 -1.44
C GLN A 139 29.09 20.61 -1.73
N LYS A 140 28.14 21.50 -2.03
CA LYS A 140 26.78 21.12 -2.38
C LYS A 140 26.74 20.32 -3.69
N LYS A 141 27.41 20.79 -4.76
CA LYS A 141 27.43 20.07 -6.04
C LYS A 141 28.11 18.69 -5.95
N VAL A 142 29.17 18.58 -5.13
CA VAL A 142 30.01 17.37 -5.06
C VAL A 142 29.56 16.39 -3.99
N GLU A 143 29.04 16.88 -2.86
CA GLU A 143 28.78 16.04 -1.69
C GLU A 143 27.30 15.76 -1.46
N GLU A 144 26.39 16.31 -2.27
CA GLU A 144 24.98 15.91 -2.25
C GLU A 144 24.83 14.47 -2.75
N PRO A 145 24.39 13.53 -1.90
CA PRO A 145 24.20 12.15 -2.32
C PRO A 145 23.04 12.04 -3.32
N LEU A 146 23.16 11.10 -4.24
CA LEU A 146 22.09 10.75 -5.17
C LEU A 146 21.24 9.65 -4.56
N SER A 147 19.92 9.75 -4.74
CA SER A 147 19.05 8.63 -4.43
C SER A 147 19.16 7.58 -5.54
N ILE A 148 19.86 6.47 -5.27
CA ILE A 148 20.09 5.40 -6.24
C ILE A 148 19.39 4.12 -5.77
N ASN A 149 18.55 3.55 -6.64
CA ASN A 149 17.98 2.21 -6.46
C ASN A 149 18.58 1.25 -7.48
N ILE A 150 18.80 0.00 -7.10
CA ILE A 150 19.36 -1.04 -7.97
C ILE A 150 18.28 -2.10 -8.23
N PHE A 151 18.13 -2.51 -9.49
CA PHE A 151 17.30 -3.64 -9.90
C PHE A 151 18.18 -4.81 -10.32
N THR A 152 18.01 -5.94 -9.64
CA THR A 152 18.82 -7.15 -9.85
C THR A 152 18.04 -8.21 -10.62
N THR A 153 18.58 -8.69 -11.74
CA THR A 153 17.98 -9.74 -12.58
C THR A 153 18.28 -11.15 -12.09
N ASN A 154 19.40 -11.35 -11.37
CA ASN A 154 19.82 -12.63 -10.83
C ASN A 154 19.65 -12.63 -9.30
N VAL A 155 18.45 -12.96 -8.82
CA VAL A 155 18.19 -13.08 -7.38
C VAL A 155 18.52 -14.49 -6.93
N ASP A 156 19.42 -14.62 -5.95
CA ASP A 156 19.71 -15.88 -5.26
C ASP A 156 18.40 -16.52 -4.76
N PRO A 157 18.17 -17.84 -4.94
CA PRO A 157 16.89 -18.48 -4.59
C PRO A 157 16.49 -18.37 -3.11
N GLY A 158 17.39 -17.91 -2.23
CA GLY A 158 17.13 -17.64 -0.81
C GLY A 158 16.79 -16.18 -0.46
N LYS A 159 16.85 -15.22 -1.38
CA LYS A 159 16.48 -13.80 -1.12
C LYS A 159 15.09 -13.51 -1.70
N SER A 160 14.22 -12.90 -0.90
CA SER A 160 12.89 -12.50 -1.37
C SER A 160 13.01 -11.45 -2.48
N THR A 161 12.49 -11.76 -3.67
CA THR A 161 12.43 -10.85 -4.82
C THR A 161 11.65 -9.57 -4.52
N THR A 162 10.70 -9.62 -3.58
CA THR A 162 9.90 -8.47 -3.14
C THR A 162 10.69 -7.42 -2.36
N GLY A 163 11.77 -7.80 -1.68
CA GLY A 163 12.60 -6.86 -0.90
C GLY A 163 13.62 -6.11 -1.75
N VAL A 164 14.31 -6.81 -2.66
CA VAL A 164 15.44 -6.25 -3.44
C VAL A 164 14.94 -5.43 -4.64
N ASN A 165 14.00 -5.97 -5.43
CA ASN A 165 13.48 -5.26 -6.59
C ASN A 165 12.29 -4.35 -6.25
N GLY A 166 11.64 -4.55 -5.09
CA GLY A 166 10.46 -3.78 -4.67
C GLY A 166 10.74 -2.28 -4.61
N GLN A 167 11.84 -1.86 -3.97
CA GLN A 167 12.16 -0.43 -3.83
C GLN A 167 12.38 0.25 -5.18
N PHE A 168 13.10 -0.40 -6.11
CA PHE A 168 13.30 0.09 -7.47
C PHE A 168 11.95 0.29 -8.18
N VAL A 169 11.13 -0.76 -8.21
CA VAL A 169 9.91 -0.78 -9.00
C VAL A 169 8.86 0.18 -8.43
N PHE A 170 8.64 0.17 -7.11
CA PHE A 170 7.71 1.10 -6.47
C PHE A 170 8.14 2.56 -6.61
N SER A 171 9.45 2.85 -6.63
CA SER A 171 9.92 4.22 -6.87
C SER A 171 9.60 4.68 -8.29
N GLN A 172 9.77 3.82 -9.30
CA GLN A 172 9.41 4.12 -10.69
C GLN A 172 7.92 4.41 -10.84
N ILE A 173 7.09 3.59 -10.18
CA ILE A 173 5.64 3.74 -10.15
C ILE A 173 5.22 5.02 -9.44
N LEU A 174 5.81 5.33 -8.29
CA LEU A 174 5.50 6.54 -7.54
C LEU A 174 5.81 7.79 -8.38
N ILE A 175 6.98 7.83 -9.03
CA ILE A 175 7.36 8.95 -9.89
C ILE A 175 6.36 9.10 -11.05
N ASP A 176 6.00 8.00 -11.72
CA ASP A 176 5.01 8.02 -12.79
C ASP A 176 3.63 8.49 -12.31
N CYS A 177 3.18 7.99 -11.16
CA CYS A 177 1.93 8.41 -10.52
C CYS A 177 1.93 9.91 -10.23
N LEU A 178 3.01 10.44 -9.65
CA LEU A 178 3.13 11.85 -9.31
C LEU A 178 3.16 12.76 -10.54
N LEU A 179 3.81 12.34 -11.64
CA LEU A 179 3.86 13.10 -12.89
C LEU A 179 2.50 13.22 -13.57
N ARG A 180 1.66 12.20 -13.47
CA ARG A 180 0.32 12.17 -14.07
C ARG A 180 -0.76 12.78 -13.18
N LEU A 181 -0.51 12.89 -11.88
CA LEU A 181 -1.45 13.42 -10.91
C LEU A 181 -1.57 14.95 -11.01
N LYS A 182 -2.79 15.42 -11.28
CA LYS A 182 -3.09 16.87 -11.39
C LYS A 182 -2.78 17.60 -10.07
N SER A 183 -2.27 18.82 -10.19
CA SER A 183 -2.01 19.74 -9.07
C SER A 183 -3.13 20.75 -8.91
N THR A 184 -3.51 21.04 -7.67
CA THR A 184 -4.52 22.05 -7.32
C THR A 184 -3.85 23.31 -6.76
N GLU A 185 -4.59 24.42 -6.67
CA GLU A 185 -4.11 25.64 -6.00
C GLU A 185 -3.88 25.43 -4.50
N ILE A 186 -4.63 24.53 -3.86
CA ILE A 186 -4.42 24.14 -2.46
C ILE A 186 -3.02 23.55 -2.27
N ASP A 187 -2.60 22.68 -3.19
CA ASP A 187 -1.27 22.07 -3.15
C ASP A 187 -0.15 23.11 -3.33
N LYS A 188 -0.36 24.08 -4.22
CA LYS A 188 0.60 25.18 -4.43
C LYS A 188 0.71 26.05 -3.19
N ASN A 189 -0.41 26.43 -2.57
CA ASN A 189 -0.39 27.24 -1.35
C ASN A 189 0.26 26.50 -0.17
N GLU A 190 0.02 25.19 -0.05
CA GLU A 190 0.68 24.36 0.96
C GLU A 190 2.21 24.32 0.74
N LEU A 191 2.67 24.18 -0.52
CA LEU A 191 4.10 24.25 -0.85
C LEU A 191 4.72 25.59 -0.42
N ILE A 192 4.07 26.69 -0.77
CA ILE A 192 4.53 28.04 -0.43
C ILE A 192 4.63 28.19 1.09
N ASN A 193 3.57 27.86 1.84
CA ASN A 193 3.56 28.01 3.30
C ASN A 193 4.67 27.17 3.96
N LEU A 194 4.91 25.96 3.48
CA LEU A 194 6.02 25.13 3.98
C LEU A 194 7.38 25.76 3.65
N CYS A 195 7.55 26.33 2.45
CA CYS A 195 8.77 27.05 2.10
C CYS A 195 8.95 28.33 2.92
N GLU A 196 7.89 29.13 3.14
CA GLU A 196 7.95 30.33 4.00
C GLU A 196 8.37 30.00 5.43
N ASN A 197 7.86 28.89 5.96
CA ASN A 197 8.23 28.43 7.29
C ASN A 197 9.67 27.88 7.33
N GLU A 198 10.09 27.10 6.32
CA GLU A 198 11.47 26.61 6.22
C GLU A 198 12.46 27.78 6.14
N TYR A 199 12.21 28.75 5.25
CA TYR A 199 13.08 29.91 5.04
C TYR A 199 12.75 31.10 5.95
N LYS A 200 12.11 30.84 7.09
CA LYS A 200 11.74 31.90 8.04
C LYS A 200 12.98 32.65 8.53
N GLY A 201 12.99 33.96 8.33
CA GLY A 201 14.13 34.83 8.67
C GLY A 201 15.21 34.92 7.58
N ASN A 202 15.03 34.25 6.44
CA ASN A 202 15.88 34.37 5.26
C ASN A 202 15.19 35.27 4.22
N CYS A 203 15.40 36.58 4.32
CA CYS A 203 14.72 37.55 3.44
C CYS A 203 15.02 37.37 1.96
N ILE A 204 16.21 36.85 1.61
CA ILE A 204 16.61 36.63 0.22
C ILE A 204 15.80 35.49 -0.39
N GLU A 205 15.69 34.36 0.31
CA GLU A 205 14.89 33.24 -0.19
C GLU A 205 13.39 33.52 -0.15
N LEU A 206 12.91 34.27 0.84
CA LEU A 206 11.52 34.74 0.86
C LEU A 206 11.22 35.68 -0.32
N ASN A 207 12.16 36.55 -0.69
CA ASN A 207 12.01 37.38 -1.89
C ASN A 207 12.03 36.53 -3.17
N ASN A 208 12.93 35.54 -3.28
CA ASN A 208 12.93 34.59 -4.40
C ASN A 208 11.60 33.83 -4.51
N LEU A 209 11.03 33.42 -3.37
CA LEU A 209 9.73 32.75 -3.30
C LEU A 209 8.60 33.65 -3.80
N HIS A 210 8.56 34.89 -3.35
CA HIS A 210 7.57 35.87 -3.80
C HIS A 210 7.71 36.18 -5.30
N THR A 211 8.94 36.40 -5.79
CA THR A 211 9.19 36.57 -7.23
C THR A 211 8.79 35.33 -8.02
N PHE A 212 9.05 34.12 -7.51
CA PHE A 212 8.62 32.89 -8.15
C PHE A 212 7.09 32.82 -8.26
N GLN A 213 6.34 33.16 -7.22
CA GLN A 213 4.88 33.16 -7.28
C GLN A 213 4.32 34.12 -8.33
N GLN A 214 4.97 35.26 -8.55
CA GLN A 214 4.52 36.28 -9.50
C GLN A 214 4.95 35.99 -10.93
N ASP A 215 6.20 35.56 -11.13
CA ASP A 215 6.86 35.51 -12.45
C ASP A 215 7.03 34.08 -13.00
N TYR A 216 6.54 33.06 -12.28
CA TYR A 216 6.66 31.68 -12.74
C TYR A 216 5.92 31.47 -14.06
N SER A 217 6.60 30.79 -14.99
CA SER A 217 6.03 30.36 -16.25
C SER A 217 6.72 29.08 -16.72
N LEU A 218 6.01 28.30 -17.53
CA LEU A 218 6.49 27.03 -18.06
C LEU A 218 7.82 27.18 -18.83
N ASP A 219 8.05 28.27 -19.54
CA ASP A 219 9.30 28.49 -20.30
C ASP A 219 10.49 28.89 -19.42
N LYS A 220 10.24 29.36 -18.18
CA LYS A 220 11.29 29.71 -17.20
C LYS A 220 11.56 28.61 -16.16
N VAL A 221 10.88 27.47 -16.22
CA VAL A 221 11.01 26.41 -15.19
C VAL A 221 12.44 25.88 -15.08
N LEU A 222 13.14 25.66 -16.21
CA LEU A 222 14.53 25.20 -16.20
C LEU A 222 15.47 26.25 -15.61
N TRP A 223 15.23 27.52 -15.93
CA TRP A 223 16.00 28.63 -15.37
C TRP A 223 15.84 28.69 -13.85
N TRP A 224 14.59 28.63 -13.37
CA TRP A 224 14.28 28.59 -11.94
C TRP A 224 14.87 27.35 -11.25
N TYR A 225 14.83 26.19 -11.91
CA TYR A 225 15.43 24.97 -11.39
C TYR A 225 16.95 25.09 -11.27
N THR A 226 17.64 25.70 -12.23
CA THR A 226 19.11 25.82 -12.18
C THR A 226 19.62 26.99 -11.33
N ARG A 227 18.76 27.98 -11.05
CA ARG A 227 19.08 29.15 -10.23
C ARG A 227 19.24 28.77 -8.77
N GLU A 228 20.26 29.31 -8.11
CA GLU A 228 20.45 29.22 -6.65
C GLU A 228 19.30 29.92 -5.92
N SER A 229 18.23 29.17 -5.65
CA SER A 229 17.00 29.63 -5.02
C SER A 229 16.33 28.50 -4.24
N PHE A 230 15.30 28.84 -3.46
CA PHE A 230 14.47 27.87 -2.76
C PHE A 230 14.02 26.71 -3.66
N PHE A 231 13.72 26.97 -4.95
CA PHE A 231 13.21 25.92 -5.82
C PHE A 231 14.24 24.81 -6.06
N TYR A 232 15.46 25.16 -6.48
CA TYR A 232 16.56 24.20 -6.60
C TYR A 232 16.88 23.53 -5.25
N LYS A 233 16.98 24.33 -4.19
CA LYS A 233 17.38 23.86 -2.85
C LYS A 233 16.39 22.85 -2.29
N THR A 234 15.12 23.23 -2.21
CA THR A 234 14.06 22.43 -1.58
C THR A 234 13.69 21.21 -2.41
N LEU A 235 13.62 21.34 -3.75
CA LEU A 235 13.30 20.21 -4.61
C LEU A 235 14.37 19.13 -4.52
N ASN A 236 15.65 19.45 -4.75
CA ASN A 236 16.71 18.44 -4.71
C ASN A 236 16.88 17.84 -3.30
N ALA A 237 16.68 18.63 -2.24
CA ALA A 237 16.60 18.11 -0.89
C ALA A 237 15.48 17.07 -0.71
N ALA A 238 14.28 17.35 -1.21
CA ALA A 238 13.15 16.43 -1.14
C ALA A 238 13.39 15.14 -1.94
N LEU A 239 13.97 15.24 -3.14
CA LEU A 239 14.29 14.06 -3.97
C LEU A 239 15.35 13.18 -3.30
N ARG A 240 16.40 13.79 -2.75
CA ARG A 240 17.49 13.09 -2.04
C ARG A 240 17.00 12.37 -0.78
N THR A 241 16.20 13.04 0.04
CA THR A 241 15.63 12.46 1.28
C THR A 241 14.43 11.55 1.01
N GLN A 242 14.02 11.42 -0.26
CA GLN A 242 12.77 10.76 -0.67
C GLN A 242 11.56 11.27 0.15
N ASN A 243 11.51 12.57 0.42
CA ASN A 243 10.37 13.19 1.09
C ASN A 243 9.18 13.25 0.11
N ILE A 244 8.43 12.15 0.06
CA ILE A 244 7.31 11.92 -0.86
C ILE A 244 6.31 13.07 -0.82
N HIS A 245 6.02 13.62 0.37
CA HIS A 245 5.04 14.68 0.50
C HIS A 245 5.52 15.99 -0.16
N MET A 246 6.79 16.36 0.03
CA MET A 246 7.37 17.51 -0.68
C MET A 246 7.43 17.28 -2.19
N ILE A 247 7.79 16.07 -2.64
CA ILE A 247 7.80 15.72 -4.07
C ILE A 247 6.38 15.82 -4.65
N PHE A 248 5.36 15.37 -3.91
CA PHE A 248 3.96 15.56 -4.28
C PHE A 248 3.61 17.04 -4.44
N LEU A 249 4.01 17.90 -3.53
CA LEU A 249 3.74 19.34 -3.64
C LEU A 249 4.47 19.98 -4.84
N PHE A 250 5.67 19.50 -5.18
CA PHE A 250 6.42 19.94 -6.35
C PHE A 250 5.97 19.31 -7.68
N ARG A 251 5.04 18.34 -7.67
CA ARG A 251 4.79 17.46 -8.83
C ARG A 251 4.44 18.19 -10.13
N SER A 252 3.72 19.30 -10.06
CA SER A 252 3.39 20.12 -11.24
C SER A 252 4.63 20.78 -11.85
N PHE A 253 5.53 21.29 -11.00
CA PHE A 253 6.80 21.87 -11.44
C PHE A 253 7.76 20.80 -11.99
N ILE A 254 7.79 19.62 -11.38
CA ILE A 254 8.53 18.46 -11.91
C ILE A 254 7.97 18.05 -13.27
N TYR A 255 6.65 18.06 -13.44
CA TYR A 255 6.00 17.81 -14.72
C TYR A 255 6.29 18.91 -15.76
N ASP A 256 6.43 20.16 -15.34
CA ASP A 256 6.85 21.26 -16.22
C ASP A 256 8.30 21.09 -16.69
N ILE A 257 9.21 20.68 -15.81
CA ILE A 257 10.57 20.29 -16.17
C ILE A 257 10.52 19.14 -17.18
N TYR A 258 9.74 18.09 -16.92
CA TYR A 258 9.54 16.98 -17.83
C TYR A 258 9.13 17.45 -19.23
N ARG A 259 8.12 18.33 -19.33
CA ARG A 259 7.66 18.88 -20.61
C ARG A 259 8.75 19.66 -21.35
N GLN A 260 9.53 20.49 -20.64
CA GLN A 260 10.63 21.23 -21.26
C GLN A 260 11.78 20.30 -21.69
N LEU A 261 12.11 19.27 -20.90
CA LEU A 261 13.10 18.26 -21.29
C LEU A 261 12.64 17.48 -22.53
N GLN A 262 11.36 17.11 -22.63
CA GLN A 262 10.82 16.51 -23.86
C GLN A 262 10.93 17.45 -25.06
N LYS A 263 10.58 18.74 -24.87
CA LYS A 263 10.65 19.77 -25.92
C LYS A 263 12.09 19.96 -26.44
N TYR A 264 13.08 19.89 -25.56
CA TYR A 264 14.49 20.10 -25.88
C TYR A 264 15.30 18.81 -25.95
N GLN A 265 14.64 17.65 -26.04
CA GLN A 265 15.27 16.34 -26.06
C GLN A 265 16.42 16.32 -27.08
N SER A 266 17.58 15.84 -26.63
CA SER A 266 18.77 15.74 -27.49
C SER A 266 18.44 14.91 -28.74
N LYS A 267 18.95 15.30 -29.92
CA LYS A 267 18.70 14.56 -31.18
C LYS A 267 19.81 13.60 -31.57
N LYS A 268 20.96 13.70 -30.91
CA LYS A 268 22.16 12.91 -31.16
C LYS A 268 22.60 12.25 -29.87
N PHE A 269 23.34 11.16 -30.01
CA PHE A 269 24.07 10.54 -28.92
C PHE A 269 24.92 11.58 -28.19
N VAL A 270 24.90 11.55 -26.85
CA VAL A 270 25.68 12.45 -26.00
C VAL A 270 26.41 11.64 -24.94
N GLY A 271 27.73 11.80 -24.87
CA GLY A 271 28.53 11.37 -23.73
C GLY A 271 28.60 12.48 -22.69
N VAL A 272 28.28 12.18 -21.44
CA VAL A 272 28.23 13.17 -20.35
C VAL A 272 28.91 12.65 -19.09
N TYR A 273 29.29 13.61 -18.23
CA TYR A 273 30.17 13.39 -17.10
C TYR A 273 29.61 14.07 -15.84
N ARG A 274 29.69 13.40 -14.70
CA ARG A 274 29.41 14.00 -13.39
C ARG A 274 30.37 13.46 -12.34
N CYS A 275 30.93 14.37 -11.54
CA CYS A 275 31.79 14.03 -10.42
C CYS A 275 31.03 14.22 -9.09
N GLN A 276 31.28 13.34 -8.13
CA GLN A 276 30.79 13.50 -6.76
C GLN A 276 31.63 12.71 -5.76
N LEU A 277 31.51 13.04 -4.47
CA LEU A 277 31.91 12.17 -3.39
C LEU A 277 30.80 11.16 -3.12
N MET A 278 31.19 9.90 -2.89
CA MET A 278 30.28 8.79 -2.62
C MET A 278 30.79 8.03 -1.39
N SER A 279 29.89 7.54 -0.54
CA SER A 279 30.33 6.72 0.60
C SER A 279 30.94 5.39 0.09
N ILE A 280 31.85 4.81 0.87
CA ILE A 280 32.46 3.52 0.52
C ILE A 280 31.36 2.45 0.37
N ASP A 281 30.37 2.45 1.25
CA ASP A 281 29.23 1.50 1.22
C ASP A 281 28.39 1.63 -0.07
N GLU A 282 28.07 2.85 -0.49
CA GLU A 282 27.35 3.10 -1.75
C GLU A 282 28.17 2.62 -2.96
N LEU A 283 29.47 2.93 -2.97
CA LEU A 283 30.37 2.54 -4.04
C LEU A 283 30.52 1.02 -4.11
N ASP A 284 30.68 0.34 -2.98
CA ASP A 284 30.77 -1.11 -2.92
C ASP A 284 29.44 -1.78 -3.28
N GLY A 285 28.32 -1.16 -2.91
CA GLY A 285 26.99 -1.53 -3.40
C GLY A 285 26.90 -1.51 -4.93
N LEU A 286 27.45 -0.49 -5.59
CA LEU A 286 27.51 -0.44 -7.06
C LEU A 286 28.48 -1.48 -7.63
N LYS A 287 29.67 -1.67 -7.04
CA LYS A 287 30.66 -2.68 -7.51
C LYS A 287 30.08 -4.10 -7.49
N ASN A 288 29.29 -4.43 -6.49
CA ASN A 288 28.64 -5.74 -6.36
C ASN A 288 27.50 -5.97 -7.37
N ASN A 289 27.07 -4.93 -8.10
CA ASN A 289 25.94 -4.96 -9.02
C ASN A 289 26.32 -4.52 -10.44
N ILE A 290 27.59 -4.67 -10.83
CA ILE A 290 28.01 -4.43 -12.22
C ILE A 290 27.20 -5.35 -13.16
N GLY A 291 26.71 -4.79 -14.26
CA GLY A 291 25.84 -5.45 -15.23
C GLY A 291 24.34 -5.26 -14.97
N GLN A 292 23.95 -4.81 -13.78
CA GLN A 292 22.57 -4.60 -13.36
C GLN A 292 22.04 -3.20 -13.75
N TYR A 293 20.75 -2.98 -13.53
CA TYR A 293 20.10 -1.69 -13.78
C TYR A 293 20.06 -0.84 -12.51
N ILE A 294 20.30 0.46 -12.67
CA ILE A 294 20.19 1.44 -11.60
C ILE A 294 19.21 2.53 -11.99
N SER A 295 18.44 3.03 -11.04
CA SER A 295 17.56 4.18 -11.20
C SER A 295 18.10 5.31 -10.35
N ILE A 296 18.23 6.49 -10.94
CA ILE A 296 18.57 7.72 -10.21
C ILE A 296 17.26 8.45 -9.89
N ASN A 297 16.80 8.34 -8.65
CA ASN A 297 15.57 8.95 -8.14
C ASN A 297 15.80 10.39 -7.68
N SER A 298 16.59 11.13 -8.45
CA SER A 298 16.85 12.56 -8.27
C SER A 298 17.07 13.17 -9.65
N MET A 299 16.97 14.49 -9.75
CA MET A 299 17.36 15.18 -10.98
C MET A 299 18.88 15.02 -11.16
N PHE A 300 19.30 14.51 -12.31
CA PHE A 300 20.70 14.13 -12.52
C PHE A 300 21.35 15.11 -13.51
N SER A 301 21.96 16.15 -12.95
CA SER A 301 22.70 17.16 -13.70
C SER A 301 24.11 16.67 -14.04
N THR A 302 24.51 16.83 -15.30
CA THR A 302 25.78 16.35 -15.86
C THR A 302 26.38 17.41 -16.80
N SER A 303 27.67 17.29 -17.12
CA SER A 303 28.33 18.14 -18.11
C SER A 303 28.74 17.35 -19.34
N LYS A 304 28.67 17.95 -20.52
CA LYS A 304 29.28 17.39 -21.74
C LYS A 304 30.81 17.38 -21.70
N GLN A 305 31.41 18.17 -20.81
CA GLN A 305 32.86 18.34 -20.71
C GLN A 305 33.42 17.61 -19.49
N ARG A 306 34.26 16.60 -19.72
CA ARG A 306 34.92 15.82 -18.65
C ARG A 306 35.78 16.70 -17.73
N THR A 307 36.46 17.70 -18.30
CA THR A 307 37.28 18.66 -17.56
C THR A 307 36.46 19.51 -16.61
N THR A 308 35.29 20.00 -17.06
CA THR A 308 34.36 20.78 -16.23
C THR A 308 33.81 19.94 -15.09
N ALA A 309 33.43 18.68 -15.36
CA ALA A 309 32.99 17.76 -14.30
C ALA A 309 34.10 17.52 -13.25
N LEU A 310 35.35 17.30 -13.67
CA LEU A 310 36.49 17.11 -12.77
C LEU A 310 36.85 18.38 -11.98
N PHE A 311 36.72 19.55 -12.60
CA PHE A 311 36.99 20.84 -11.95
C PHE A 311 36.16 21.02 -10.68
N TYR A 312 34.88 20.63 -10.69
CA TYR A 312 34.03 20.74 -9.50
C TYR A 312 34.53 19.94 -8.31
N LEU A 313 35.28 18.86 -8.55
CA LEU A 313 35.75 17.99 -7.47
C LEU A 313 36.98 18.57 -6.73
N GLY A 314 37.61 19.62 -7.26
CA GLY A 314 38.68 20.41 -6.62
C GLY A 314 39.86 19.60 -6.06
N ASP A 315 40.59 20.22 -5.12
CA ASP A 315 41.66 19.60 -4.30
C ASP A 315 41.09 18.89 -3.06
N ILE A 316 39.87 18.36 -3.14
CA ILE A 316 39.23 17.70 -2.00
C ILE A 316 40.01 16.44 -1.66
N THR A 317 40.72 16.45 -0.53
CA THR A 317 41.35 15.27 0.06
C THR A 317 40.26 14.25 0.40
N THR A 318 40.41 13.00 -0.05
CA THR A 318 39.51 11.88 0.28
C THR A 318 39.26 11.83 1.78
N LYS A 319 37.99 11.89 2.19
CA LYS A 319 37.59 11.70 3.60
C LYS A 319 37.76 10.21 3.97
N ILE A 320 37.89 9.90 5.26
CA ILE A 320 38.13 8.54 5.77
C ILE A 320 37.06 7.52 5.28
N ASP A 321 35.83 7.97 5.02
CA ASP A 321 34.68 7.10 4.66
C ASP A 321 34.04 7.43 3.29
N SER A 322 34.73 8.15 2.40
CA SER A 322 34.17 8.50 1.08
C SER A 322 35.21 8.53 -0.02
N GLU A 323 34.80 8.12 -1.22
CA GLU A 323 35.65 8.02 -2.40
C GLU A 323 35.25 9.04 -3.48
N ARG A 324 36.24 9.45 -4.27
CA ARG A 324 36.05 10.35 -5.42
C ARG A 324 35.52 9.52 -6.59
N VAL A 325 34.35 9.86 -7.10
CA VAL A 325 33.69 9.12 -8.19
C VAL A 325 33.44 10.04 -9.39
N LEU A 326 33.75 9.54 -10.58
CA LEU A 326 33.38 10.11 -11.87
C LEU A 326 32.40 9.16 -12.59
N PHE A 327 31.19 9.61 -12.82
CA PHE A 327 30.24 8.98 -13.73
C PHE A 327 30.58 9.34 -15.17
N GLU A 328 30.74 8.34 -16.02
CA GLU A 328 30.83 8.45 -17.48
C GLU A 328 29.57 7.79 -18.07
N ILE A 329 28.71 8.59 -18.69
CA ILE A 329 27.38 8.15 -19.13
C ILE A 329 27.26 8.30 -20.64
N ASP A 330 26.92 7.18 -21.27
CA ASP A 330 26.55 7.14 -22.69
C ASP A 330 25.03 7.24 -22.81
N ALA A 331 24.54 8.32 -23.42
CA ALA A 331 23.10 8.59 -23.55
C ALA A 331 22.67 8.68 -25.02
N ASP A 332 21.95 7.66 -25.50
CA ASP A 332 21.27 7.70 -26.79
C ASP A 332 19.83 8.20 -26.61
N PRO A 333 19.45 9.35 -27.20
CA PRO A 333 18.08 9.83 -27.10
C PRO A 333 17.04 8.99 -27.86
N LYS A 334 17.45 8.12 -28.80
CA LYS A 334 16.53 7.32 -29.60
C LYS A 334 15.86 6.17 -28.83
N ILE A 335 16.54 5.69 -27.79
CA ILE A 335 16.03 4.58 -26.97
C ILE A 335 15.13 5.09 -25.83
N VAL A 336 15.22 6.36 -25.46
CA VAL A 336 14.46 6.95 -24.35
C VAL A 336 13.03 7.26 -24.79
N THR A 337 12.06 6.53 -24.23
CA THR A 337 10.63 6.74 -24.55
C THR A 337 9.82 7.37 -23.42
N THR A 338 10.30 7.33 -22.17
CA THR A 338 9.50 7.66 -20.98
C THR A 338 10.10 8.73 -20.07
N LYS A 339 11.43 8.80 -19.94
CA LYS A 339 12.14 9.75 -19.05
C LYS A 339 13.14 10.60 -19.84
N PRO A 340 12.74 11.80 -20.30
CA PRO A 340 13.55 12.62 -21.22
C PRO A 340 14.83 13.15 -20.55
N PHE A 341 15.78 13.53 -21.38
CA PHE A 341 16.97 14.29 -21.00
C PHE A 341 17.31 15.31 -22.09
N ALA A 342 17.82 16.47 -21.69
CA ALA A 342 18.14 17.54 -22.63
C ALA A 342 19.41 18.29 -22.22
N ASP A 343 20.07 18.86 -23.22
CA ASP A 343 21.03 19.95 -23.02
C ASP A 343 20.24 21.21 -22.65
N ILE A 344 20.36 21.62 -21.39
CA ILE A 344 19.61 22.74 -20.84
C ILE A 344 20.45 24.02 -20.77
N SER A 345 21.66 24.03 -21.32
CA SER A 345 22.58 25.17 -21.21
C SER A 345 21.93 26.50 -21.60
N LYS A 346 21.14 26.53 -22.69
CA LYS A 346 20.46 27.76 -23.16
C LYS A 346 19.28 28.21 -22.29
N HIS A 347 18.85 27.36 -21.38
CA HIS A 347 17.69 27.56 -20.50
C HIS A 347 18.07 27.55 -19.02
N SER A 348 19.36 27.38 -18.72
CA SER A 348 19.94 27.40 -17.39
C SER A 348 20.30 28.83 -16.98
N ASP A 349 20.31 29.11 -15.68
CA ASP A 349 20.89 30.32 -15.09
C ASP A 349 22.42 30.36 -15.25
N PHE A 350 23.02 29.21 -15.61
CA PHE A 350 24.45 29.05 -15.88
C PHE A 350 24.71 28.57 -17.32
N PRO A 351 24.52 29.42 -18.34
CA PRO A 351 24.59 29.00 -19.74
C PRO A 351 25.95 28.50 -20.21
N ASN A 352 27.01 28.80 -19.45
CA ASN A 352 28.38 28.40 -19.75
C ASN A 352 28.74 26.98 -19.24
N GLU A 353 27.91 26.35 -18.40
CA GLU A 353 28.24 25.05 -17.77
C GLU A 353 28.07 23.83 -18.70
N SER A 354 27.54 24.01 -19.91
CA SER A 354 27.30 22.92 -20.88
C SER A 354 26.48 21.77 -20.26
N GLU A 355 25.45 22.13 -19.50
CA GLU A 355 24.67 21.24 -18.63
C GLU A 355 23.68 20.37 -19.41
N VAL A 356 23.70 19.08 -19.11
CA VAL A 356 22.71 18.10 -19.58
C VAL A 356 21.99 17.53 -18.35
N LEU A 357 20.67 17.65 -18.35
CA LEU A 357 19.81 17.26 -17.23
C LEU A 357 18.97 16.04 -17.60
N PHE A 358 19.07 14.99 -16.79
CA PHE A 358 18.20 13.81 -16.88
C PHE A 358 17.04 13.91 -15.90
N MET A 359 15.87 13.46 -16.34
CA MET A 359 14.67 13.40 -15.52
C MET A 359 14.84 12.45 -14.33
N ILE A 360 14.21 12.77 -13.20
CA ILE A 360 14.10 11.84 -12.07
C ILE A 360 13.52 10.48 -12.51
N GLY A 361 14.13 9.41 -12.03
CA GLY A 361 13.76 8.03 -12.35
C GLY A 361 14.37 7.53 -13.66
N SER A 362 15.33 8.26 -14.25
CA SER A 362 16.09 7.74 -15.40
C SER A 362 16.84 6.46 -15.01
N ILE A 363 16.75 5.46 -15.88
CA ILE A 363 17.32 4.13 -15.68
C ILE A 363 18.61 4.00 -16.49
N PHE A 364 19.65 3.46 -15.87
CA PHE A 364 20.95 3.22 -16.50
C PHE A 364 21.39 1.79 -16.26
N ARG A 365 22.08 1.20 -17.23
CA ARG A 365 22.83 -0.04 -17.04
C ARG A 365 24.22 0.28 -16.52
N LEU A 366 24.58 -0.34 -15.40
CA LEU A 366 25.92 -0.20 -14.83
C LEU A 366 26.90 -1.11 -15.60
N ASN A 367 27.79 -0.53 -16.40
CA ASN A 367 28.64 -1.29 -17.32
C ASN A 367 29.95 -1.75 -16.68
N ASN A 368 30.63 -0.85 -15.97
CA ASN A 368 31.94 -1.11 -15.41
C ASN A 368 32.30 -0.09 -14.32
N ILE A 369 33.06 -0.51 -13.33
CA ILE A 369 33.65 0.37 -12.31
C ILE A 369 35.14 0.09 -12.24
N LYS A 370 35.98 1.12 -12.44
CA LYS A 370 37.44 0.99 -12.39
C LYS A 370 38.08 2.18 -11.69
N ARG A 371 39.22 1.98 -11.03
CA ARG A 371 40.00 3.08 -10.45
C ARG A 371 41.02 3.59 -11.46
N ASN A 372 41.11 4.91 -11.63
CA ASN A 372 42.15 5.55 -12.44
C ASN A 372 43.42 5.83 -11.61
N GLY A 373 44.54 6.10 -12.27
CA GLY A 373 45.82 6.48 -11.65
C GLY A 373 45.73 7.68 -10.71
N ASP A 374 44.77 8.59 -10.95
CA ASP A 374 44.50 9.77 -10.11
C ASP A 374 43.66 9.47 -8.84
N GLN A 375 43.59 8.19 -8.43
CA GLN A 375 42.80 7.68 -7.31
C GLN A 375 41.27 7.85 -7.41
N ILE A 376 40.75 8.32 -8.55
CA ILE A 376 39.30 8.47 -8.81
C ILE A 376 38.70 7.17 -9.35
N TRP A 377 37.55 6.78 -8.81
CA TRP A 377 36.73 5.68 -9.32
C TRP A 377 35.86 6.15 -10.49
N ILE A 378 36.02 5.51 -11.65
CA ILE A 378 35.23 5.77 -12.86
C ILE A 378 34.11 4.75 -12.92
N ILE A 379 32.87 5.23 -12.88
CA ILE A 379 31.64 4.45 -13.02
C ILE A 379 31.10 4.68 -14.43
N LYS A 380 31.20 3.66 -15.28
CA LYS A 380 30.65 3.70 -16.64
C LYS A 380 29.24 3.15 -16.64
N MET A 381 28.31 3.90 -17.23
CA MET A 381 26.93 3.47 -17.39
C MET A 381 26.34 3.90 -18.74
N THR A 382 25.31 3.21 -19.18
CA THR A 382 24.57 3.55 -20.40
C THR A 382 23.12 3.79 -20.06
N LEU A 383 22.53 4.85 -20.60
CA LEU A 383 21.10 5.12 -20.44
C LEU A 383 20.28 3.99 -21.08
N CYS A 384 19.27 3.51 -20.37
CA CYS A 384 18.42 2.40 -20.79
C CYS A 384 17.01 2.87 -21.13
N ASN A 385 16.27 1.99 -21.81
CA ASN A 385 14.85 2.17 -22.04
C ASN A 385 14.03 1.25 -21.12
N ASP A 386 12.82 1.67 -20.78
CA ASP A 386 11.90 0.89 -19.93
C ASP A 386 11.34 -0.37 -20.65
N ASN A 387 11.62 -0.53 -21.94
CA ASN A 387 11.13 -1.61 -22.80
C ASN A 387 12.11 -2.78 -22.96
N GLU A 388 13.28 -2.75 -22.29
CA GLU A 388 14.19 -3.89 -22.26
C GLU A 388 13.50 -5.08 -21.60
N HIS A 389 13.70 -6.28 -22.15
CA HIS A 389 12.89 -7.48 -21.84
C HIS A 389 12.73 -7.72 -20.32
N ASP A 390 13.80 -7.57 -19.55
CA ASP A 390 13.83 -7.85 -18.11
C ASP A 390 13.09 -6.80 -17.27
N LEU A 391 13.09 -5.54 -17.71
CA LEU A 391 12.39 -4.43 -17.04
C LEU A 391 10.92 -4.36 -17.49
N LYS A 392 10.67 -4.62 -18.78
CA LYS A 392 9.36 -4.51 -19.41
C LYS A 392 8.34 -5.40 -18.73
N GLN A 393 8.66 -6.67 -18.45
CA GLN A 393 7.71 -7.59 -17.81
C GLN A 393 7.30 -7.12 -16.41
N VAL A 394 8.27 -6.66 -15.60
CA VAL A 394 8.03 -6.22 -14.22
C VAL A 394 7.27 -4.89 -14.18
N LEU A 395 7.69 -3.94 -15.01
CA LEU A 395 7.03 -2.63 -15.11
C LEU A 395 5.63 -2.76 -15.72
N MET A 396 5.41 -3.62 -16.72
CA MET A 396 4.07 -3.86 -17.29
C MET A 396 3.14 -4.53 -16.29
N TYR A 397 3.59 -5.59 -15.60
CA TYR A 397 2.76 -6.29 -14.61
C TYR A 397 2.23 -5.34 -13.52
N MET A 398 3.06 -4.40 -13.05
CA MET A 398 2.65 -3.45 -12.02
C MET A 398 1.91 -2.22 -12.58
N LYS A 399 2.25 -1.74 -13.79
CA LYS A 399 1.48 -0.69 -14.47
C LYS A 399 0.05 -1.14 -14.77
N GLN A 400 -0.17 -2.42 -15.09
CA GLN A 400 -1.52 -3.00 -15.23
C GLN A 400 -2.37 -2.92 -13.97
N GLN A 401 -1.77 -2.80 -12.78
CA GLN A 401 -2.50 -2.58 -11.52
C GLN A 401 -2.94 -1.12 -11.33
N ILE A 402 -2.41 -0.18 -12.14
CA ILE A 402 -2.60 1.28 -12.01
C ILE A 402 -3.31 1.87 -13.24
N GLU A 403 -3.19 1.24 -14.42
CA GLU A 403 -3.61 1.79 -15.72
C GLU A 403 -5.13 1.76 -15.99
N ASN A 404 -5.94 1.10 -15.18
CA ASN A 404 -7.39 0.98 -15.45
C ASN A 404 -8.25 2.16 -14.95
N GLU A 405 -7.68 3.15 -14.26
CA GLU A 405 -8.43 4.32 -13.74
C GLU A 405 -7.66 5.64 -13.94
N GLU A 406 -8.37 6.78 -14.00
CA GLU A 406 -7.75 8.11 -14.00
C GLU A 406 -6.94 8.30 -12.69
N ILE A 407 -5.66 8.67 -12.80
CA ILE A 407 -4.81 8.85 -11.62
C ILE A 407 -5.34 9.98 -10.74
N ASN A 408 -5.64 9.62 -9.51
CA ASN A 408 -6.14 10.53 -8.48
C ASN A 408 -5.42 10.27 -7.14
N LEU A 409 -5.84 11.00 -6.10
CA LEU A 409 -5.25 10.88 -4.76
C LEU A 409 -5.46 9.49 -4.13
N ARG A 410 -6.52 8.76 -4.51
CA ARG A 410 -6.74 7.38 -4.07
C ARG A 410 -5.70 6.45 -4.69
N THR A 411 -5.41 6.60 -5.98
CA THR A 411 -4.34 5.85 -6.66
C THR A 411 -2.98 6.08 -5.97
N LEU A 412 -2.66 7.34 -5.67
CA LEU A 412 -1.44 7.69 -4.93
C LEU A 412 -1.44 7.04 -3.53
N GLY A 413 -2.56 7.10 -2.81
CA GLY A 413 -2.72 6.46 -1.50
C GLY A 413 -2.47 4.94 -1.56
N ASN A 414 -3.03 4.25 -2.56
CA ASN A 414 -2.83 2.82 -2.77
C ASN A 414 -1.37 2.47 -3.08
N VAL A 415 -0.70 3.23 -3.97
CA VAL A 415 0.73 3.03 -4.25
C VAL A 415 1.56 3.17 -2.97
N LEU A 416 1.27 4.19 -2.16
CA LEU A 416 1.98 4.43 -0.89
C LEU A 416 1.68 3.35 0.15
N TRP A 417 0.47 2.82 0.15
CA TRP A 417 0.08 1.71 0.98
C TRP A 417 0.90 0.45 0.63
N GLU A 418 0.97 0.08 -0.65
CA GLU A 418 1.78 -1.06 -1.12
C GLU A 418 3.28 -0.88 -0.83
N MET A 419 3.76 0.37 -0.79
CA MET A 419 5.12 0.72 -0.35
C MET A 419 5.34 0.64 1.17
N GLY A 420 4.32 0.31 1.97
CA GLY A 420 4.35 0.31 3.43
C GLY A 420 4.38 1.71 4.06
N LYS A 421 4.08 2.77 3.30
CA LYS A 421 4.03 4.17 3.77
C LYS A 421 2.63 4.53 4.28
N PHE A 422 2.16 3.79 5.27
CA PHE A 422 0.76 3.85 5.75
C PHE A 422 0.31 5.25 6.19
N ASP A 423 1.17 6.00 6.89
CA ASP A 423 0.86 7.38 7.32
C ASP A 423 0.58 8.33 6.14
N LEU A 424 1.39 8.23 5.09
CA LEU A 424 1.20 9.03 3.89
C LEU A 424 -0.01 8.56 3.09
N ALA A 425 -0.22 7.25 2.99
CA ALA A 425 -1.41 6.70 2.34
C ALA A 425 -2.70 7.21 3.01
N GLU A 426 -2.79 7.14 4.34
CA GLU A 426 -3.89 7.71 5.13
C GLU A 426 -4.05 9.21 4.90
N LYS A 427 -2.93 9.97 4.93
CA LYS A 427 -2.94 11.42 4.66
C LYS A 427 -3.60 11.74 3.32
N TYR A 428 -3.29 10.99 2.26
CA TYR A 428 -3.82 11.24 0.92
C TYR A 428 -5.27 10.74 0.74
N PHE A 429 -5.65 9.63 1.37
CA PHE A 429 -7.05 9.20 1.41
C PHE A 429 -7.93 10.25 2.11
N ILE A 430 -7.50 10.75 3.28
CA ILE A 430 -8.20 11.82 4.00
C ILE A 430 -8.21 13.12 3.18
N ARG A 431 -7.11 13.45 2.50
CA ARG A 431 -7.07 14.64 1.63
C ARG A 431 -8.10 14.55 0.51
N LEU A 432 -8.22 13.39 -0.14
CA LEU A 432 -9.25 13.17 -1.16
C LEU A 432 -10.65 13.26 -0.57
N LEU A 433 -10.88 12.59 0.57
CA LEU A 433 -12.16 12.62 1.27
C LEU A 433 -12.64 14.05 1.56
N LYS A 434 -11.73 14.94 1.98
CA LYS A 434 -12.04 16.37 2.22
C LYS A 434 -12.38 17.15 0.94
N GLN A 435 -11.95 16.68 -0.23
CA GLN A 435 -12.18 17.34 -1.52
C GLN A 435 -13.46 16.87 -2.22
N LEU A 436 -13.98 15.71 -1.83
CA LEU A 436 -15.17 15.14 -2.45
C LEU A 436 -16.45 15.79 -1.92
N PRO A 437 -17.47 16.03 -2.78
CA PRO A 437 -18.82 16.37 -2.35
C PRO A 437 -19.39 15.33 -1.38
N SER A 438 -20.22 15.75 -0.43
CA SER A 438 -20.76 14.88 0.63
C SER A 438 -21.63 13.72 0.15
N ASP A 439 -22.01 13.70 -1.12
CA ASP A 439 -22.80 12.66 -1.80
C ASP A 439 -21.98 11.83 -2.80
N ASP A 440 -20.67 12.10 -2.92
CA ASP A 440 -19.82 11.43 -3.90
C ASP A 440 -19.64 9.93 -3.58
N PRO A 441 -19.91 9.00 -4.51
CA PRO A 441 -19.83 7.57 -4.27
C PRO A 441 -18.42 7.08 -3.89
N LEU A 442 -17.36 7.81 -4.20
CA LEU A 442 -15.99 7.46 -3.82
C LEU A 442 -15.75 7.45 -2.30
N HIS A 443 -16.63 8.09 -1.51
CA HIS A 443 -16.61 7.98 -0.05
C HIS A 443 -16.65 6.53 0.42
N ILE A 444 -17.41 5.67 -0.26
CA ILE A 444 -17.52 4.23 0.06
C ILE A 444 -16.14 3.60 0.00
N SER A 445 -15.47 3.71 -1.14
CA SER A 445 -14.16 3.11 -1.34
C SER A 445 -13.11 3.72 -0.40
N LEU A 446 -13.16 5.04 -0.13
CA LEU A 446 -12.21 5.70 0.76
C LEU A 446 -12.37 5.29 2.22
N TYR A 447 -13.60 5.15 2.72
CA TYR A 447 -13.83 4.66 4.08
C TYR A 447 -13.41 3.19 4.23
N GLU A 448 -13.62 2.37 3.19
CA GLU A 448 -13.12 0.99 3.16
C GLU A 448 -11.58 0.94 3.18
N ASP A 449 -10.91 1.74 2.33
CA ASP A 449 -9.44 1.83 2.29
C ASP A 449 -8.87 2.30 3.64
N LEU A 450 -9.46 3.36 4.23
CA LEU A 450 -9.07 3.87 5.55
C LEU A 450 -9.33 2.87 6.68
N GLY A 451 -10.43 2.13 6.62
CA GLY A 451 -10.76 1.07 7.58
C GLY A 451 -9.76 -0.09 7.51
N LYS A 452 -9.45 -0.57 6.30
CA LYS A 452 -8.45 -1.62 6.05
C LYS A 452 -7.05 -1.17 6.50
N LEU A 453 -6.64 0.04 6.15
CA LEU A 453 -5.35 0.61 6.54
C LEU A 453 -5.21 0.74 8.06
N ALA A 454 -6.24 1.26 8.75
CA ALA A 454 -6.24 1.34 10.21
C ALA A 454 -6.15 -0.05 10.87
N SER A 455 -6.83 -1.06 10.31
CA SER A 455 -6.74 -2.45 10.79
C SER A 455 -5.33 -3.01 10.63
N GLN A 456 -4.67 -2.77 9.49
CA GLN A 456 -3.30 -3.26 9.26
C GLN A 456 -2.27 -2.60 10.20
N ARG A 457 -2.53 -1.36 10.63
CA ARG A 457 -1.73 -0.66 11.65
C ARG A 457 -2.02 -1.10 13.09
N GLY A 458 -2.96 -2.02 13.30
CA GLY A 458 -3.43 -2.42 14.63
C GLY A 458 -4.28 -1.35 15.34
N ALA A 459 -4.72 -0.31 14.65
CA ALA A 459 -5.58 0.75 15.18
C ALA A 459 -7.07 0.37 15.03
N TYR A 460 -7.48 -0.70 15.71
CA TYR A 460 -8.81 -1.31 15.55
C TYR A 460 -9.96 -0.35 15.86
N ASP A 461 -9.82 0.54 16.85
CA ASP A 461 -10.84 1.55 17.15
C ASP A 461 -11.06 2.53 15.99
N MET A 462 -9.98 2.94 15.33
CA MET A 462 -10.05 3.82 14.16
C MET A 462 -10.60 3.06 12.95
N SER A 463 -10.25 1.78 12.79
CA SER A 463 -10.83 0.91 11.77
C SER A 463 -12.35 0.80 11.93
N MET A 464 -12.82 0.60 13.17
CA MET A 464 -14.25 0.57 13.49
C MET A 464 -14.93 1.92 13.22
N LYS A 465 -14.29 3.05 13.56
CA LYS A 465 -14.83 4.39 13.24
C LYS A 465 -14.99 4.61 11.73
N TRP A 466 -14.01 4.19 10.92
CA TRP A 466 -14.11 4.32 9.46
C TRP A 466 -15.19 3.39 8.88
N ARG A 467 -15.29 2.16 9.38
CA ARG A 467 -16.40 1.24 9.03
C ARG A 467 -17.76 1.80 9.45
N GLN A 468 -17.86 2.46 10.60
CA GLN A 468 -19.10 3.12 11.02
C GLN A 468 -19.47 4.27 10.08
N LYS A 469 -18.50 5.11 9.69
CA LYS A 469 -18.72 6.19 8.71
C LYS A 469 -19.14 5.66 7.34
N LEU A 470 -18.52 4.58 6.87
CA LEU A 470 -18.93 3.86 5.66
C LEU A 470 -20.41 3.49 5.71
N LEU A 471 -20.85 2.99 6.86
CA LEU A 471 -22.20 2.48 7.05
C LEU A 471 -23.23 3.61 7.12
N THR A 472 -22.95 4.65 7.90
CA THR A 472 -23.77 5.86 7.92
C THR A 472 -23.90 6.50 6.54
N PHE A 473 -22.79 6.58 5.79
CA PHE A 473 -22.80 7.16 4.45
C PHE A 473 -23.63 6.34 3.46
N LYS A 474 -23.55 5.00 3.52
CA LYS A 474 -24.39 4.10 2.72
C LYS A 474 -25.87 4.30 3.07
N GLU A 475 -26.23 4.40 4.35
CA GLU A 475 -27.61 4.61 4.83
C GLU A 475 -28.19 5.97 4.40
N GLU A 476 -27.44 7.07 4.54
CA GLU A 476 -27.89 8.42 4.19
C GLU A 476 -28.11 8.58 2.67
N ASN A 477 -27.23 8.03 1.84
CA ASN A 477 -27.38 8.08 0.38
C ASN A 477 -28.48 7.14 -0.14
N LEU A 478 -28.72 6.00 0.52
CA LEU A 478 -29.86 5.12 0.24
C LEU A 478 -31.21 5.84 0.43
N LEU A 479 -31.35 6.65 1.49
CA LEU A 479 -32.54 7.45 1.76
C LEU A 479 -32.75 8.57 0.72
N ALA A 480 -31.66 9.19 0.23
CA ALA A 480 -31.71 10.20 -0.82
C ALA A 480 -32.09 9.61 -2.20
N THR A 481 -31.63 8.41 -2.53
CA THR A 481 -32.07 7.67 -3.73
C THR A 481 -33.53 7.23 -3.65
N ASN A 482 -34.03 6.82 -2.48
CA ASN A 482 -35.44 6.46 -2.33
C ASN A 482 -36.40 7.66 -2.46
N ALA A 483 -35.94 8.88 -2.19
CA ALA A 483 -36.72 10.11 -2.42
C ALA A 483 -36.79 10.50 -3.91
N SER A 484 -35.82 10.07 -4.74
CA SER A 484 -35.76 10.37 -6.18
C SER A 484 -36.30 9.24 -7.06
N VAL A 485 -36.31 7.99 -6.58
CA VAL A 485 -36.80 6.79 -7.30
C VAL A 485 -38.33 6.68 -7.34
N ASN A 486 -39.08 7.58 -6.68
CA ASN A 486 -40.54 7.68 -6.87
C ASN A 486 -40.97 8.27 -8.23
N LYS A 487 -40.05 8.46 -9.18
CA LYS A 487 -40.36 8.67 -10.59
C LYS A 487 -39.43 7.80 -11.44
N THR A 488 -40.05 6.86 -12.16
CA THR A 488 -39.52 6.01 -13.26
C THR A 488 -38.98 4.62 -12.86
N ASN A 489 -39.72 3.62 -13.30
CA ASN A 489 -39.39 2.19 -13.27
C ASN A 489 -38.53 1.78 -14.47
N ASN A 490 -37.82 0.66 -14.24
CA ASN A 490 -37.30 -0.36 -15.17
C ASN A 490 -35.84 -0.27 -15.63
N SER A 491 -35.19 -1.42 -15.38
CA SER A 491 -33.89 -1.91 -15.87
C SER A 491 -32.63 -1.29 -15.25
N ILE A 492 -32.12 -1.94 -14.20
CA ILE A 492 -30.70 -2.33 -14.00
C ILE A 492 -30.72 -3.43 -12.93
N GLY A 493 -30.58 -4.69 -13.36
CA GLY A 493 -30.37 -5.83 -12.48
C GLY A 493 -28.88 -6.07 -12.28
N GLN A 494 -28.50 -6.46 -11.06
CA GLN A 494 -27.15 -6.89 -10.64
C GLN A 494 -26.13 -5.78 -10.33
N SER A 495 -26.39 -5.01 -9.27
CA SER A 495 -25.32 -4.44 -8.42
C SER A 495 -25.73 -4.27 -6.95
N ILE A 496 -26.82 -4.91 -6.52
CA ILE A 496 -27.34 -4.77 -5.17
C ILE A 496 -27.77 -6.15 -4.71
N ILE A 497 -26.86 -6.88 -4.07
CA ILE A 497 -27.23 -8.05 -3.27
C ILE A 497 -26.77 -7.70 -1.85
N PHE A 498 -27.73 -7.70 -0.92
CA PHE A 498 -27.62 -7.36 0.51
C PHE A 498 -27.90 -5.90 0.96
N ASN A 499 -28.92 -5.22 0.42
CA ASN A 499 -29.40 -3.94 0.95
C ASN A 499 -30.18 -3.99 2.29
N HIS A 500 -30.23 -5.13 2.98
CA HIS A 500 -31.09 -5.32 4.16
C HIS A 500 -30.39 -5.85 5.44
N ILE A 501 -29.09 -6.19 5.39
CA ILE A 501 -28.33 -6.62 6.58
C ILE A 501 -27.41 -5.49 7.06
N ASN A 502 -27.85 -4.69 8.03
CA ASN A 502 -27.07 -3.60 8.64
C ASN A 502 -26.35 -4.07 9.91
N ILE A 503 -25.50 -3.20 10.50
CA ILE A 503 -24.71 -3.49 11.73
C ILE A 503 -25.58 -4.07 12.86
N ASN A 504 -26.81 -3.55 12.99
CA ASN A 504 -27.73 -3.90 14.06
C ASN A 504 -28.80 -4.90 13.65
N THR A 505 -28.68 -5.54 12.47
CA THR A 505 -29.68 -6.52 12.03
C THR A 505 -29.84 -7.60 13.10
N LYS A 506 -31.09 -7.74 13.54
CA LYS A 506 -31.58 -8.82 14.37
C LYS A 506 -32.57 -9.62 13.53
N TRP A 507 -32.81 -10.84 13.96
CA TRP A 507 -33.84 -11.69 13.39
C TRP A 507 -34.90 -11.93 14.44
N LYS A 508 -36.15 -11.98 13.99
CA LYS A 508 -37.26 -12.42 14.83
C LYS A 508 -36.89 -13.78 15.40
N GLN A 509 -37.07 -13.92 16.71
CA GLN A 509 -36.69 -15.16 17.39
C GLN A 509 -37.67 -16.31 17.11
N HIS A 510 -38.79 -16.07 16.41
CA HIS A 510 -39.71 -17.11 16.00
C HIS A 510 -39.40 -17.56 14.56
N GLY A 511 -38.78 -18.73 14.41
CA GLY A 511 -38.49 -19.35 13.11
C GLY A 511 -39.70 -20.08 12.53
N VAL A 512 -39.93 -19.91 11.23
CA VAL A 512 -40.99 -20.60 10.49
C VAL A 512 -40.39 -21.79 9.77
N THR A 513 -40.96 -22.98 9.96
CA THR A 513 -40.58 -24.16 9.17
C THR A 513 -41.13 -24.01 7.75
N ILE A 514 -40.23 -23.97 6.77
CA ILE A 514 -40.59 -23.75 5.35
C ILE A 514 -40.48 -25.01 4.48
N ALA A 515 -39.73 -26.00 4.96
CA ALA A 515 -39.54 -27.29 4.30
C ALA A 515 -39.26 -28.38 5.34
N GLY A 516 -39.76 -29.59 5.11
CA GLY A 516 -39.66 -30.71 6.04
C GLY A 516 -40.50 -30.52 7.31
N GLY A 517 -40.05 -31.10 8.44
CA GLY A 517 -40.73 -31.02 9.74
C GLY A 517 -41.95 -31.93 9.90
N ASN A 518 -42.23 -32.79 8.92
CA ASN A 518 -43.33 -33.77 8.96
C ASN A 518 -42.84 -35.20 9.29
N GLY A 519 -41.79 -35.29 10.12
CA GLY A 519 -41.09 -36.53 10.44
C GLY A 519 -39.95 -36.86 9.48
N ASP A 520 -39.09 -37.79 9.93
CA ASP A 520 -38.00 -38.38 9.14
C ASP A 520 -38.58 -39.34 8.09
N GLY A 521 -38.20 -39.17 6.82
CA GLY A 521 -38.64 -40.07 5.76
C GLY A 521 -38.33 -39.57 4.35
N SER A 522 -38.85 -40.31 3.36
CA SER A 522 -38.59 -40.10 1.93
C SER A 522 -39.78 -39.53 1.15
N GLN A 523 -40.92 -39.26 1.82
CA GLN A 523 -42.06 -38.60 1.18
C GLN A 523 -41.69 -37.19 0.71
N LEU A 524 -42.49 -36.61 -0.20
CA LEU A 524 -42.19 -35.29 -0.78
C LEU A 524 -42.35 -34.12 0.20
N ASN A 525 -43.04 -34.33 1.32
CA ASN A 525 -43.15 -33.37 2.42
C ASN A 525 -42.19 -33.68 3.60
N GLN A 526 -41.33 -34.68 3.45
CA GLN A 526 -40.37 -35.15 4.45
C GLN A 526 -38.94 -34.95 3.96
N LEU A 527 -38.02 -34.80 4.91
CA LEU A 527 -36.58 -34.77 4.69
C LEU A 527 -35.94 -35.81 5.62
N SER A 528 -34.77 -36.30 5.28
CA SER A 528 -33.99 -37.21 6.12
C SER A 528 -32.54 -36.75 6.19
N VAL A 529 -32.16 -36.26 7.38
CA VAL A 529 -30.82 -35.74 7.68
C VAL A 529 -30.34 -34.66 6.66
N PRO A 530 -31.15 -33.61 6.38
CA PRO A 530 -30.78 -32.60 5.39
C PRO A 530 -29.46 -31.93 5.77
N GLN A 531 -28.58 -31.73 4.79
CA GLN A 531 -27.21 -31.26 5.04
C GLN A 531 -27.01 -29.80 4.67
N SER A 532 -27.49 -29.40 3.50
CA SER A 532 -27.29 -28.07 2.94
C SER A 532 -28.55 -27.47 2.36
N ILE A 533 -28.47 -26.17 2.12
CA ILE A 533 -29.50 -25.39 1.48
C ILE A 533 -28.85 -24.37 0.53
N TYR A 534 -29.48 -24.16 -0.62
CA TYR A 534 -29.22 -23.03 -1.50
C TYR A 534 -30.52 -22.28 -1.74
N VAL A 535 -30.49 -20.96 -1.58
CA VAL A 535 -31.63 -20.08 -1.79
C VAL A 535 -31.53 -19.47 -3.19
N ASP A 536 -32.52 -19.74 -4.05
CA ASP A 536 -32.64 -19.17 -5.39
C ASP A 536 -33.84 -18.20 -5.43
N ASP A 537 -33.55 -16.95 -5.12
CA ASP A 537 -34.57 -15.90 -5.06
C ASP A 537 -35.19 -15.58 -6.42
N ASP A 538 -34.43 -15.73 -7.51
CA ASP A 538 -34.92 -15.45 -8.88
C ASP A 538 -36.11 -16.37 -9.23
N HIS A 539 -36.11 -17.58 -8.68
CA HIS A 539 -37.14 -18.60 -8.90
C HIS A 539 -38.01 -18.87 -7.66
N GLN A 540 -37.88 -18.06 -6.61
CA GLN A 540 -38.61 -18.22 -5.33
C GLN A 540 -38.57 -19.65 -4.79
N THR A 541 -37.37 -20.23 -4.75
CA THR A 541 -37.17 -21.66 -4.53
C THR A 541 -35.94 -21.90 -3.68
N ILE A 542 -35.98 -22.94 -2.84
CA ILE A 542 -34.78 -23.47 -2.18
C ILE A 542 -34.44 -24.86 -2.71
N TYR A 543 -33.15 -25.14 -2.81
CA TYR A 543 -32.62 -26.48 -3.11
C TYR A 543 -32.01 -27.07 -1.84
N ILE A 544 -32.35 -28.32 -1.53
CA ILE A 544 -31.96 -28.98 -0.28
C ILE A 544 -31.24 -30.28 -0.61
N ALA A 545 -30.05 -30.47 -0.03
CA ALA A 545 -29.35 -31.74 -0.07
C ALA A 545 -29.92 -32.70 1.00
N ASP A 546 -30.80 -33.59 0.56
CA ASP A 546 -31.50 -34.57 1.41
C ASP A 546 -30.69 -35.85 1.50
N TRP A 547 -29.71 -35.82 2.41
CA TRP A 547 -28.55 -36.71 2.41
C TRP A 547 -28.91 -38.18 2.59
N MET A 548 -29.79 -38.55 3.52
CA MET A 548 -30.15 -39.97 3.72
C MET A 548 -31.07 -40.54 2.62
N ASN A 549 -31.70 -39.67 1.83
CA ASN A 549 -32.55 -40.07 0.70
C ASN A 549 -31.81 -40.01 -0.65
N ASP A 550 -30.52 -39.71 -0.66
CA ASP A 550 -29.67 -39.67 -1.85
C ASP A 550 -30.24 -38.80 -2.98
N ARG A 551 -30.77 -37.62 -2.62
CA ARG A 551 -31.49 -36.74 -3.55
C ARG A 551 -31.27 -35.27 -3.26
N ILE A 552 -31.50 -34.45 -4.28
CA ILE A 552 -31.72 -33.01 -4.14
C ILE A 552 -33.21 -32.72 -4.30
N VAL A 553 -33.75 -31.96 -3.35
CA VAL A 553 -35.15 -31.54 -3.34
C VAL A 553 -35.23 -30.05 -3.69
N GLU A 554 -35.99 -29.73 -4.73
CA GLU A 554 -36.48 -28.38 -5.03
C GLU A 554 -37.73 -28.12 -4.18
N TRP A 555 -37.75 -27.01 -3.44
CA TRP A 555 -38.89 -26.61 -2.63
C TRP A 555 -39.27 -25.15 -2.93
N ARG A 556 -40.40 -24.96 -3.61
CA ARG A 556 -40.89 -23.62 -3.96
C ARG A 556 -41.56 -22.96 -2.77
N TYR A 557 -41.41 -21.64 -2.65
CA TYR A 557 -41.97 -20.88 -1.53
C TYR A 557 -43.49 -21.07 -1.41
N GLY A 558 -43.95 -21.28 -0.18
CA GLY A 558 -45.37 -21.50 0.14
C GLY A 558 -45.94 -22.88 -0.22
N LYS A 559 -45.16 -23.79 -0.81
CA LYS A 559 -45.59 -25.17 -1.07
C LYS A 559 -45.37 -26.07 0.14
N LYS A 560 -46.24 -27.07 0.30
CA LYS A 560 -46.17 -28.07 1.38
C LYS A 560 -45.30 -29.29 1.03
N ASN A 561 -45.06 -29.53 -0.25
CA ASN A 561 -44.30 -30.65 -0.77
C ASN A 561 -43.18 -30.10 -1.67
N GLY A 562 -42.00 -30.70 -1.59
CA GLY A 562 -40.93 -30.50 -2.55
C GLY A 562 -41.05 -31.41 -3.79
N GLN A 563 -40.12 -31.24 -4.71
CA GLN A 563 -39.94 -32.04 -5.91
C GLN A 563 -38.52 -32.56 -5.95
N VAL A 564 -38.33 -33.83 -6.28
CA VAL A 564 -36.98 -34.38 -6.51
C VAL A 564 -36.49 -33.92 -7.87
N VAL A 565 -35.33 -33.26 -7.89
CA VAL A 565 -34.73 -32.69 -9.12
C VAL A 565 -33.39 -33.31 -9.50
N ALA A 566 -32.79 -34.09 -8.58
CA ALA A 566 -31.63 -34.93 -8.86
C ALA A 566 -31.60 -36.12 -7.89
N GLY A 567 -31.24 -37.31 -8.38
CA GLY A 567 -31.20 -38.54 -7.57
C GLY A 567 -32.58 -39.04 -7.11
N GLY A 568 -32.63 -39.69 -5.93
CA GLY A 568 -33.88 -40.21 -5.35
C GLY A 568 -34.38 -41.56 -5.91
N ASN A 569 -33.62 -42.16 -6.83
CA ASN A 569 -33.80 -43.48 -7.44
C ASN A 569 -32.81 -44.52 -6.88
N GLY A 570 -32.43 -44.36 -5.61
CA GLY A 570 -31.49 -45.20 -4.89
C GLY A 570 -30.03 -44.74 -4.97
N GLN A 571 -29.25 -45.09 -3.94
CA GLN A 571 -27.82 -44.79 -3.90
C GLN A 571 -27.05 -45.47 -5.03
N GLY A 572 -26.16 -44.74 -5.70
CA GLY A 572 -25.29 -45.34 -6.70
C GLY A 572 -24.48 -44.32 -7.49
N LYS A 573 -23.64 -44.82 -8.40
CA LYS A 573 -22.69 -44.02 -9.22
C LYS A 573 -23.18 -43.71 -10.63
N ARG A 574 -24.35 -44.22 -11.01
CA ARG A 574 -24.93 -43.95 -12.34
C ARG A 574 -25.12 -42.44 -12.54
N SER A 575 -25.25 -42.01 -13.79
CA SER A 575 -25.46 -40.61 -14.13
C SER A 575 -26.78 -40.06 -13.56
N ASP A 576 -27.78 -40.91 -13.38
CA ASP A 576 -29.07 -40.57 -12.78
C ASP A 576 -29.13 -40.80 -11.26
N GLN A 577 -28.04 -41.17 -10.60
CA GLN A 577 -27.98 -41.48 -9.17
C GLN A 577 -27.01 -40.59 -8.40
N LEU A 578 -27.32 -40.36 -7.14
CA LEU A 578 -26.43 -39.72 -6.15
C LEU A 578 -26.12 -40.71 -5.03
N ASN A 579 -25.11 -40.42 -4.24
CA ASN A 579 -24.77 -41.17 -3.03
C ASN A 579 -24.38 -40.20 -1.92
N ARG A 580 -25.35 -39.93 -1.04
CA ARG A 580 -25.21 -39.06 0.13
C ARG A 580 -24.72 -37.65 -0.22
N PRO A 581 -25.49 -36.89 -1.04
CA PRO A 581 -25.09 -35.55 -1.47
C PRO A 581 -24.94 -34.61 -0.28
N LYS A 582 -23.82 -33.88 -0.23
CA LYS A 582 -23.48 -33.01 0.91
C LYS A 582 -23.84 -31.56 0.72
N ASP A 583 -23.70 -31.06 -0.51
CA ASP A 583 -23.97 -29.67 -0.83
C ASP A 583 -24.52 -29.52 -2.24
N VAL A 584 -25.24 -28.43 -2.48
CA VAL A 584 -25.81 -28.06 -3.77
C VAL A 584 -25.76 -26.54 -3.93
N ILE A 585 -25.36 -26.07 -5.11
CA ILE A 585 -25.45 -24.66 -5.51
C ILE A 585 -26.04 -24.54 -6.92
N VAL A 586 -26.56 -23.37 -7.27
CA VAL A 586 -27.05 -23.08 -8.63
C VAL A 586 -25.95 -22.40 -9.45
N ASP A 587 -25.64 -22.97 -10.61
CA ASP A 587 -24.88 -22.33 -11.67
C ASP A 587 -25.85 -21.65 -12.64
N LYS A 588 -26.09 -20.36 -12.41
CA LYS A 588 -27.03 -19.54 -13.17
C LYS A 588 -26.63 -19.40 -14.65
N LYS A 589 -25.33 -19.42 -14.95
CA LYS A 589 -24.83 -19.24 -16.33
C LYS A 589 -25.19 -20.43 -17.21
N ASN A 590 -25.13 -21.64 -16.66
CA ASN A 590 -25.44 -22.88 -17.37
C ASN A 590 -26.84 -23.44 -17.04
N ASP A 591 -27.65 -22.71 -16.26
CA ASP A 591 -28.97 -23.14 -15.75
C ASP A 591 -28.93 -24.58 -15.20
N SER A 592 -28.01 -24.80 -14.25
CA SER A 592 -27.72 -26.13 -13.71
C SER A 592 -27.47 -26.11 -12.21
N LEU A 593 -27.62 -27.28 -11.56
CA LEU A 593 -27.22 -27.53 -10.18
C LEU A 593 -25.81 -28.09 -10.17
N ILE A 594 -24.98 -27.63 -9.24
CA ILE A 594 -23.67 -28.23 -8.94
C ILE A 594 -23.78 -28.93 -7.59
N ILE A 595 -23.52 -30.24 -7.55
CA ILE A 595 -23.82 -31.10 -6.41
C ILE A 595 -22.57 -31.84 -5.95
N CYS A 596 -22.32 -31.80 -4.64
CA CYS A 596 -21.24 -32.53 -3.98
C CYS A 596 -21.70 -33.95 -3.67
N ASP A 597 -21.39 -34.90 -4.55
CA ASP A 597 -21.76 -36.31 -4.47
C ASP A 597 -20.69 -37.11 -3.69
N ARG A 598 -20.69 -36.90 -2.37
CA ARG A 598 -19.58 -37.20 -1.47
C ARG A 598 -19.06 -38.63 -1.57
N TRP A 599 -19.92 -39.65 -1.44
CA TRP A 599 -19.44 -41.04 -1.37
C TRP A 599 -19.09 -41.61 -2.74
N ASN A 600 -19.58 -40.99 -3.80
CA ASN A 600 -19.09 -41.26 -5.14
C ASN A 600 -17.77 -40.52 -5.45
N ARG A 601 -17.30 -39.68 -4.52
CA ARG A 601 -16.06 -38.90 -4.59
C ARG A 601 -16.02 -37.98 -5.82
N ARG A 602 -17.13 -37.31 -6.10
CA ARG A 602 -17.26 -36.47 -7.30
C ARG A 602 -18.10 -35.22 -7.04
N VAL A 603 -17.93 -34.23 -7.90
CA VAL A 603 -18.89 -33.13 -8.06
C VAL A 603 -19.58 -33.31 -9.41
N VAL A 604 -20.90 -33.22 -9.41
CA VAL A 604 -21.72 -33.38 -10.62
C VAL A 604 -22.44 -32.08 -10.97
N ARG A 605 -22.60 -31.83 -12.27
CA ARG A 605 -23.47 -30.80 -12.84
C ARG A 605 -24.75 -31.45 -13.33
N TRP A 606 -25.90 -30.92 -12.93
CA TRP A 606 -27.22 -31.46 -13.28
C TRP A 606 -28.07 -30.36 -13.93
N SER A 607 -28.63 -30.59 -15.12
CA SER A 607 -29.45 -29.58 -15.77
C SER A 607 -30.74 -29.32 -14.99
N ARG A 608 -31.12 -28.05 -14.84
CA ARG A 608 -32.42 -27.66 -14.27
C ARG A 608 -33.57 -27.75 -15.28
N GLN A 609 -33.27 -28.00 -16.56
CA GLN A 609 -34.29 -28.16 -17.60
C GLN A 609 -34.56 -29.65 -17.87
N ASN A 610 -33.48 -30.44 -17.98
CA ASN A 610 -33.56 -31.88 -18.21
C ASN A 610 -33.03 -32.62 -16.97
N HIS A 611 -33.92 -32.90 -16.00
CA HIS A 611 -33.59 -33.46 -14.68
C HIS A 611 -33.14 -34.93 -14.71
N GLU A 612 -32.83 -35.48 -15.88
CA GLU A 612 -32.61 -36.92 -16.06
C GLU A 612 -31.22 -37.42 -15.67
N ILE A 613 -30.16 -36.66 -15.94
CA ILE A 613 -28.77 -37.11 -15.73
C ILE A 613 -27.83 -36.00 -15.24
N GLY A 614 -26.90 -36.38 -14.37
CA GLY A 614 -25.78 -35.58 -13.91
C GLY A 614 -24.47 -35.92 -14.62
N GLU A 615 -23.77 -34.88 -15.08
CA GLU A 615 -22.42 -34.95 -15.64
C GLU A 615 -21.38 -34.83 -14.53
N THR A 616 -20.37 -35.71 -14.50
CA THR A 616 -19.27 -35.57 -13.54
C THR A 616 -18.29 -34.51 -14.02
N ILE A 617 -18.14 -33.42 -13.25
CA ILE A 617 -17.25 -32.30 -13.59
C ILE A 617 -15.96 -32.28 -12.77
N ILE A 618 -15.94 -32.92 -11.59
CA ILE A 618 -14.73 -33.12 -10.77
C ILE A 618 -14.77 -34.53 -10.20
N SER A 619 -13.66 -35.25 -10.27
CA SER A 619 -13.48 -36.61 -9.72
C SER A 619 -12.42 -36.68 -8.63
N ASP A 620 -12.43 -37.76 -7.85
CA ASP A 620 -11.51 -38.02 -6.71
C ASP A 620 -11.49 -36.89 -5.65
N ILE A 621 -12.69 -36.44 -5.29
CA ILE A 621 -12.87 -35.42 -4.28
C ILE A 621 -13.88 -35.84 -3.22
N TYR A 622 -13.47 -35.80 -1.95
CA TYR A 622 -14.38 -36.00 -0.82
C TYR A 622 -15.06 -34.68 -0.43
N GLY A 623 -15.79 -34.13 -1.39
CA GLY A 623 -16.43 -32.81 -1.29
C GLY A 623 -17.37 -32.69 -0.09
N PHE A 624 -17.27 -31.56 0.62
CA PHE A 624 -18.21 -31.21 1.70
C PHE A 624 -19.00 -29.94 1.38
N GLY A 625 -18.32 -28.84 1.10
CA GLY A 625 -18.92 -27.55 0.78
C GLY A 625 -18.58 -27.11 -0.64
N LEU A 626 -19.52 -26.42 -1.28
CA LEU A 626 -19.40 -25.85 -2.61
C LEU A 626 -19.66 -24.35 -2.57
N THR A 627 -18.90 -23.59 -3.34
CA THR A 627 -19.27 -22.22 -3.68
C THR A 627 -18.72 -21.84 -5.04
N MET A 628 -19.34 -20.88 -5.69
CA MET A 628 -18.93 -20.40 -7.00
C MET A 628 -18.89 -18.89 -6.98
N ASP A 629 -17.79 -18.31 -7.47
CA ASP A 629 -17.65 -16.87 -7.52
C ASP A 629 -18.35 -16.26 -8.75
N LYS A 630 -18.35 -14.93 -8.84
CA LYS A 630 -18.95 -14.18 -9.96
C LYS A 630 -18.34 -14.49 -11.34
N ASN A 631 -17.12 -15.01 -11.39
CA ASN A 631 -16.45 -15.38 -12.63
C ASN A 631 -16.83 -16.80 -13.08
N GLY A 632 -17.48 -17.58 -12.20
CA GLY A 632 -17.79 -18.98 -12.42
C GLY A 632 -16.67 -19.92 -11.96
N ASP A 633 -15.71 -19.44 -11.15
CA ASP A 633 -14.70 -20.31 -10.56
C ASP A 633 -15.35 -21.14 -9.45
N LEU A 634 -15.20 -22.46 -9.52
CA LEU A 634 -15.79 -23.40 -8.58
C LEU A 634 -14.80 -23.73 -7.46
N TYR A 635 -15.25 -23.59 -6.22
CA TYR A 635 -14.48 -23.90 -5.02
C TYR A 635 -15.11 -25.10 -4.32
N VAL A 636 -14.26 -26.03 -3.87
CA VAL A 636 -14.70 -27.24 -3.18
C VAL A 636 -13.78 -27.50 -1.99
N SER A 637 -14.36 -27.75 -0.82
CA SER A 637 -13.61 -28.27 0.33
C SER A 637 -13.52 -29.79 0.25
N ASP A 638 -12.30 -30.31 0.27
CA ASP A 638 -12.05 -31.74 0.43
C ASP A 638 -11.85 -32.05 1.92
N HIS A 639 -12.86 -32.69 2.49
CA HIS A 639 -12.88 -33.05 3.91
C HIS A 639 -11.79 -34.06 4.28
N TRP A 640 -11.37 -34.93 3.35
CA TRP A 640 -10.38 -35.97 3.64
C TRP A 640 -8.95 -35.49 3.43
N LYS A 641 -8.72 -34.70 2.37
CA LYS A 641 -7.41 -34.11 2.05
C LYS A 641 -7.09 -32.87 2.93
N ASN A 642 -8.06 -32.34 3.68
CA ASN A 642 -7.92 -31.19 4.58
C ASN A 642 -7.48 -29.91 3.82
N GLU A 643 -8.14 -29.65 2.70
CA GLU A 643 -7.81 -28.55 1.80
C GLU A 643 -9.07 -28.00 1.12
N VAL A 644 -8.96 -26.79 0.60
CA VAL A 644 -9.93 -26.20 -0.32
C VAL A 644 -9.25 -25.98 -1.65
N ARG A 645 -9.90 -26.40 -2.73
CA ARG A 645 -9.41 -26.24 -4.09
C ARG A 645 -10.35 -25.36 -4.91
N ARG A 646 -9.78 -24.67 -5.89
CA ARG A 646 -10.47 -23.86 -6.89
C ARG A 646 -10.20 -24.41 -8.29
N TRP A 647 -11.25 -24.50 -9.11
CA TRP A 647 -11.20 -24.78 -10.54
C TRP A 647 -11.75 -23.59 -11.30
N LYS A 648 -10.98 -23.06 -12.25
CA LYS A 648 -11.47 -22.14 -13.26
C LYS A 648 -12.17 -22.88 -14.37
N GLN A 649 -12.95 -22.15 -15.17
CA GLN A 649 -13.62 -22.73 -16.34
C GLN A 649 -12.60 -23.41 -17.28
N GLY A 650 -12.78 -24.72 -17.50
CA GLY A 650 -11.94 -25.53 -18.38
C GLY A 650 -10.72 -26.19 -17.70
N GLU A 651 -10.44 -25.91 -16.43
CA GLU A 651 -9.37 -26.59 -15.69
C GLU A 651 -9.80 -28.02 -15.31
N THR A 652 -8.91 -28.99 -15.54
CA THR A 652 -9.11 -30.39 -15.11
C THR A 652 -8.57 -30.67 -13.72
N GLU A 653 -7.64 -29.85 -13.23
CA GLU A 653 -7.02 -29.97 -11.91
C GLU A 653 -7.22 -28.69 -11.10
N GLY A 654 -7.61 -28.86 -9.82
CA GLY A 654 -7.90 -27.74 -8.94
C GLY A 654 -6.66 -27.22 -8.25
N THR A 655 -6.52 -25.90 -8.18
CA THR A 655 -5.46 -25.24 -7.41
C THR A 655 -5.82 -25.20 -5.93
N ILE A 656 -4.89 -25.55 -5.04
CA ILE A 656 -5.09 -25.41 -3.59
C ILE A 656 -5.11 -23.92 -3.23
N VAL A 657 -6.14 -23.51 -2.50
CA VAL A 657 -6.37 -22.10 -2.13
C VAL A 657 -6.55 -21.89 -0.62
N ALA A 658 -6.76 -22.95 0.15
CA ALA A 658 -6.67 -22.95 1.62
C ALA A 658 -6.26 -24.34 2.13
N GLY A 659 -5.48 -24.40 3.21
CA GLY A 659 -4.94 -25.66 3.74
C GLY A 659 -3.89 -26.29 2.81
N GLY A 660 -3.93 -27.62 2.64
CA GLY A 660 -3.02 -28.36 1.76
C GLY A 660 -1.66 -28.72 2.38
N ASN A 661 -1.42 -28.35 3.63
CA ASN A 661 -0.18 -28.65 4.38
C ASN A 661 -0.36 -29.80 5.39
N GLY A 662 -1.23 -30.75 5.05
CA GLY A 662 -1.62 -31.85 5.92
C GLY A 662 -2.64 -31.47 6.99
N ARG A 663 -3.07 -32.49 7.75
CA ARG A 663 -4.02 -32.35 8.85
C ARG A 663 -3.32 -31.74 10.07
N GLY A 664 -3.87 -30.66 10.62
CA GLY A 664 -3.39 -30.08 11.87
C GLY A 664 -4.10 -28.78 12.23
N ASN A 665 -3.57 -28.07 13.23
CA ASN A 665 -4.17 -26.85 13.80
C ASN A 665 -3.31 -25.58 13.59
N HIS A 666 -2.18 -25.67 12.88
CA HIS A 666 -1.41 -24.50 12.48
C HIS A 666 -2.21 -23.60 11.53
N HIS A 667 -1.77 -22.34 11.34
CA HIS A 667 -2.48 -21.36 10.54
C HIS A 667 -2.50 -21.70 9.04
N ASN A 668 -1.57 -22.51 8.56
CA ASN A 668 -1.52 -23.02 7.18
C ASN A 668 -2.18 -24.42 7.03
N GLN A 669 -2.80 -24.95 8.08
CA GLN A 669 -3.41 -26.29 8.12
C GLN A 669 -4.90 -26.22 8.44
N LEU A 670 -5.61 -27.27 8.04
CA LEU A 670 -7.02 -27.51 8.34
C LEU A 670 -7.20 -28.91 8.92
N GLN A 671 -8.31 -29.13 9.61
CA GLN A 671 -8.73 -30.44 10.09
C GLN A 671 -10.23 -30.66 9.82
N PHE A 672 -10.50 -31.52 8.84
CA PHE A 672 -11.84 -31.86 8.38
C PHE A 672 -12.68 -30.63 7.98
N PRO A 673 -12.22 -29.81 7.01
CA PRO A 673 -12.94 -28.63 6.58
C PRO A 673 -14.32 -28.99 6.02
N THR A 674 -15.33 -28.19 6.36
CA THR A 674 -16.72 -28.39 5.94
C THR A 674 -17.16 -27.31 4.97
N TYR A 675 -18.02 -26.37 5.37
CA TYR A 675 -18.50 -25.34 4.47
C TYR A 675 -17.45 -24.27 4.19
N ILE A 676 -17.61 -23.65 3.03
CA ILE A 676 -16.78 -22.58 2.53
C ILE A 676 -17.64 -21.41 2.08
N PHE A 677 -17.10 -20.20 2.20
CA PHE A 677 -17.66 -18.99 1.62
C PHE A 677 -16.54 -18.20 0.95
N VAL A 678 -16.81 -17.62 -0.22
CA VAL A 678 -15.86 -16.78 -0.95
C VAL A 678 -16.44 -15.37 -1.06
N ASP A 679 -15.71 -14.37 -0.55
CA ASP A 679 -16.14 -12.98 -0.61
C ASP A 679 -15.78 -12.32 -1.96
N GLN A 680 -16.18 -11.05 -2.13
CA GLN A 680 -15.94 -10.29 -3.36
C GLN A 680 -14.46 -10.01 -3.63
N ASP A 681 -13.62 -10.05 -2.60
CA ASP A 681 -12.16 -9.88 -2.66
C ASP A 681 -11.45 -11.24 -2.93
N HIS A 682 -12.22 -12.31 -3.19
CA HIS A 682 -11.76 -13.69 -3.32
C HIS A 682 -11.05 -14.25 -2.07
N SER A 683 -11.36 -13.72 -0.89
CA SER A 683 -10.95 -14.36 0.37
C SER A 683 -11.86 -15.55 0.65
N ILE A 684 -11.27 -16.59 1.23
CA ILE A 684 -11.92 -17.88 1.44
C ILE A 684 -12.09 -18.08 2.94
N TYR A 685 -13.33 -18.24 3.36
CA TYR A 685 -13.71 -18.56 4.73
C TYR A 685 -14.01 -20.05 4.80
N VAL A 686 -13.42 -20.74 5.77
CA VAL A 686 -13.51 -22.20 5.90
C VAL A 686 -13.91 -22.55 7.33
N SER A 687 -14.98 -23.32 7.46
CA SER A 687 -15.33 -23.96 8.73
C SER A 687 -14.35 -25.10 8.99
N ASP A 688 -13.40 -24.88 9.89
CA ASP A 688 -12.34 -25.82 10.28
C ASP A 688 -12.83 -26.67 11.46
N ARG A 689 -13.76 -27.58 11.13
CA ARG A 689 -14.69 -28.23 12.06
C ARG A 689 -14.02 -28.77 13.32
N ASP A 690 -13.00 -29.62 13.17
CA ASP A 690 -12.41 -30.33 14.31
C ASP A 690 -11.36 -29.49 15.05
N ASN A 691 -10.96 -28.35 14.49
CA ASN A 691 -10.18 -27.33 15.20
C ASN A 691 -11.07 -26.29 15.90
N HIS A 692 -12.40 -26.42 15.83
CA HIS A 692 -13.35 -25.56 16.56
C HIS A 692 -13.20 -24.06 16.21
N ARG A 693 -12.97 -23.77 14.93
CA ARG A 693 -12.72 -22.41 14.44
C ARG A 693 -13.23 -22.20 13.02
N VAL A 694 -13.34 -20.93 12.63
CA VAL A 694 -13.46 -20.51 11.23
C VAL A 694 -12.19 -19.75 10.85
N MET A 695 -11.64 -20.10 9.70
CA MET A 695 -10.41 -19.55 9.17
C MET A 695 -10.67 -18.75 7.89
N LYS A 696 -10.04 -17.60 7.72
CA LYS A 696 -10.04 -16.78 6.51
C LYS A 696 -8.68 -16.83 5.83
N TRP A 697 -8.62 -17.22 4.57
CA TRP A 697 -7.46 -17.05 3.69
C TRP A 697 -7.68 -15.87 2.76
N ILE A 698 -6.82 -14.87 2.82
CA ILE A 698 -6.78 -13.80 1.83
C ILE A 698 -6.21 -14.37 0.52
N LYS A 699 -6.66 -13.88 -0.63
CA LYS A 699 -6.20 -14.33 -1.94
C LYS A 699 -4.66 -14.38 -2.02
N GLY A 700 -4.10 -15.57 -2.27
CA GLY A 700 -2.66 -15.78 -2.40
C GLY A 700 -1.89 -15.92 -1.08
N ALA A 701 -2.57 -15.83 0.07
CA ALA A 701 -1.93 -16.02 1.37
C ALA A 701 -1.48 -17.48 1.57
N LYS A 702 -0.31 -17.66 2.21
CA LYS A 702 0.20 -18.99 2.58
C LYS A 702 -0.41 -19.54 3.86
N GLU A 703 -0.94 -18.67 4.71
CA GLU A 703 -1.55 -19.01 6.00
C GLU A 703 -2.90 -18.29 6.15
N GLY A 704 -3.80 -18.87 6.92
CA GLY A 704 -5.10 -18.32 7.24
C GLY A 704 -5.13 -17.63 8.59
N ILE A 705 -6.16 -16.84 8.81
CA ILE A 705 -6.39 -16.06 10.04
C ILE A 705 -7.65 -16.60 10.71
N VAL A 706 -7.61 -16.79 12.02
CA VAL A 706 -8.81 -17.17 12.78
C VAL A 706 -9.77 -15.97 12.82
N VAL A 707 -10.99 -16.15 12.33
CA VAL A 707 -12.03 -15.09 12.29
C VAL A 707 -13.26 -15.40 13.15
N ALA A 708 -13.41 -16.64 13.62
CA ALA A 708 -14.38 -17.01 14.64
C ALA A 708 -13.90 -18.23 15.43
N GLY A 709 -14.19 -18.26 16.73
CA GLY A 709 -13.76 -19.33 17.64
C GLY A 709 -12.25 -19.37 17.85
N GLY A 710 -11.65 -20.57 17.85
CA GLY A 710 -10.20 -20.76 18.00
C GLY A 710 -9.68 -20.72 19.44
N LYS A 711 -10.56 -20.62 20.44
CA LYS A 711 -10.24 -20.77 21.87
C LYS A 711 -10.56 -22.18 22.39
N GLY A 712 -10.41 -23.17 21.51
CA GLY A 712 -10.77 -24.56 21.77
C GLY A 712 -12.27 -24.82 21.73
N LYS A 713 -12.63 -26.07 22.03
CA LYS A 713 -14.00 -26.54 22.11
C LYS A 713 -14.70 -25.97 23.35
N GLY A 714 -15.89 -25.40 23.19
CA GLY A 714 -16.74 -24.94 24.29
C GLY A 714 -17.99 -24.20 23.79
N ASP A 715 -18.76 -23.64 24.71
CA ASP A 715 -20.04 -22.95 24.47
C ASP A 715 -20.02 -21.46 24.88
N SER A 716 -18.87 -20.94 25.34
CA SER A 716 -18.71 -19.50 25.57
C SER A 716 -18.82 -18.70 24.27
N LEU A 717 -18.93 -17.36 24.38
CA LEU A 717 -19.01 -16.47 23.22
C LEU A 717 -17.71 -16.39 22.41
N THR A 718 -16.59 -16.90 22.93
CA THR A 718 -15.29 -16.95 22.21
C THR A 718 -14.98 -18.34 21.64
N GLN A 719 -15.84 -19.32 21.89
CA GLN A 719 -15.64 -20.72 21.55
C GLN A 719 -16.71 -21.23 20.59
N LEU A 720 -16.35 -22.29 19.86
CA LEU A 720 -17.24 -23.03 18.97
C LEU A 720 -17.13 -24.52 19.29
N TYR A 721 -18.16 -25.28 18.94
CA TYR A 721 -18.16 -26.74 19.04
C TYR A 721 -18.61 -27.38 17.73
N TYR A 722 -17.61 -27.87 16.98
CA TYR A 722 -17.77 -28.47 15.64
C TYR A 722 -18.58 -27.56 14.71
N PRO A 723 -18.08 -26.34 14.41
CA PRO A 723 -18.73 -25.47 13.45
C PRO A 723 -18.80 -26.17 12.10
N ARG A 724 -19.93 -26.02 11.39
CA ARG A 724 -20.13 -26.71 10.11
C ARG A 724 -20.38 -25.76 8.96
N GLY A 725 -21.42 -24.95 9.03
CA GLY A 725 -21.79 -23.91 8.07
C GLY A 725 -21.14 -22.56 8.38
N VAL A 726 -20.79 -21.84 7.33
CA VAL A 726 -20.30 -20.46 7.38
C VAL A 726 -20.87 -19.67 6.20
N ILE A 727 -21.36 -18.46 6.47
CA ILE A 727 -21.65 -17.43 5.46
C ILE A 727 -21.14 -16.08 5.98
N VAL A 728 -20.82 -15.16 5.07
CA VAL A 728 -20.35 -13.83 5.42
C VAL A 728 -21.25 -12.82 4.74
N ASP A 729 -21.67 -11.78 5.48
CA ASP A 729 -22.44 -10.69 4.89
C ASP A 729 -21.54 -9.67 4.18
N HIS A 730 -22.15 -8.70 3.51
CA HIS A 730 -21.42 -7.63 2.80
C HIS A 730 -20.66 -6.67 3.73
N LEU A 731 -20.88 -6.74 5.05
CA LEU A 731 -20.15 -5.98 6.07
C LEU A 731 -18.93 -6.74 6.60
N GLY A 732 -18.72 -7.98 6.16
CA GLY A 732 -17.65 -8.85 6.63
C GLY A 732 -17.98 -9.58 7.94
N ASN A 733 -19.22 -9.53 8.42
CA ASN A 733 -19.62 -10.29 9.61
C ASN A 733 -19.76 -11.78 9.24
N VAL A 734 -19.17 -12.63 10.08
CA VAL A 734 -19.11 -14.08 9.88
C VAL A 734 -20.22 -14.75 10.69
N TYR A 735 -21.13 -15.44 9.99
CA TYR A 735 -22.22 -16.21 10.58
C TYR A 735 -21.87 -17.69 10.52
N VAL A 736 -21.93 -18.36 11.67
CA VAL A 736 -21.44 -19.72 11.85
C VAL A 736 -22.53 -20.57 12.49
N THR A 737 -22.78 -21.77 11.94
CA THR A 737 -23.57 -22.77 12.66
C THR A 737 -22.67 -23.44 13.70
N ASP A 738 -22.90 -23.12 14.97
CA ASP A 738 -22.21 -23.75 16.08
C ASP A 738 -22.90 -25.08 16.44
N SER A 739 -22.69 -26.08 15.58
CA SER A 739 -23.60 -27.21 15.42
C SER A 739 -23.81 -28.02 16.69
N CYS A 740 -22.76 -28.30 17.47
CA CYS A 740 -22.90 -29.09 18.70
C CYS A 740 -23.34 -28.27 19.91
N ASN A 741 -23.35 -26.93 19.79
CA ASN A 741 -23.99 -26.04 20.76
C ASN A 741 -25.40 -25.63 20.33
N HIS A 742 -25.92 -26.18 19.23
CA HIS A 742 -27.32 -26.02 18.82
C HIS A 742 -27.74 -24.56 18.57
N ARG A 743 -26.83 -23.72 18.06
CA ARG A 743 -27.04 -22.27 17.89
C ARG A 743 -26.39 -21.73 16.62
N ILE A 744 -26.81 -20.53 16.21
CA ILE A 744 -26.17 -19.76 15.15
C ILE A 744 -25.49 -18.55 15.78
N MET A 745 -24.22 -18.34 15.46
CA MET A 745 -23.39 -17.29 16.03
C MET A 745 -22.96 -16.30 14.96
N ARG A 746 -22.78 -15.03 15.34
CA ARG A 746 -22.22 -13.96 14.50
C ARG A 746 -20.97 -13.39 15.14
N TRP A 747 -19.88 -13.31 14.38
CA TRP A 747 -18.69 -12.51 14.70
C TRP A 747 -18.62 -11.31 13.77
N CYS A 748 -18.57 -10.10 14.35
CA CYS A 748 -18.26 -8.91 13.57
C CYS A 748 -16.78 -8.90 13.19
N GLU A 749 -16.42 -8.29 12.06
CA GLU A 749 -15.04 -8.25 11.59
C GLU A 749 -14.11 -7.62 12.65
N GLY A 750 -13.08 -8.35 13.07
CA GLY A 750 -12.13 -7.93 14.11
C GLY A 750 -12.58 -8.18 15.55
N SER A 751 -13.79 -8.71 15.78
CA SER A 751 -14.28 -9.03 17.13
C SER A 751 -13.55 -10.24 17.72
N CYS A 752 -13.24 -10.16 19.02
CA CYS A 752 -12.66 -11.28 19.79
C CYS A 752 -13.73 -12.26 20.31
N GLU A 753 -15.00 -11.87 20.30
CA GLU A 753 -16.14 -12.68 20.74
C GLU A 753 -17.33 -12.58 19.76
N GLY A 754 -18.17 -13.60 19.76
CA GLY A 754 -19.37 -13.67 18.95
C GLY A 754 -20.62 -13.32 19.72
N SER A 755 -21.74 -13.24 19.00
CA SER A 755 -23.07 -13.04 19.55
C SER A 755 -24.02 -14.11 19.02
N ILE A 756 -24.95 -14.59 19.85
CA ILE A 756 -25.96 -15.56 19.42
C ILE A 756 -27.00 -14.83 18.56
N VAL A 757 -27.22 -15.32 17.34
CA VAL A 757 -28.18 -14.75 16.38
C VAL A 757 -29.58 -15.34 16.61
N VAL A 758 -29.64 -16.68 16.62
CA VAL A 758 -30.82 -17.51 16.86
C VAL A 758 -30.38 -18.82 17.53
N GLY A 759 -31.30 -19.54 18.17
CA GLY A 759 -30.97 -20.76 18.92
C GLY A 759 -30.59 -20.50 20.39
N VAL A 760 -31.00 -19.36 20.96
CA VAL A 760 -30.71 -18.98 22.36
C VAL A 760 -31.28 -20.02 23.34
N ASN A 761 -32.34 -20.72 22.95
CA ASN A 761 -32.99 -21.77 23.75
C ASN A 761 -32.35 -23.16 23.56
N GLY A 762 -31.21 -23.25 22.87
CA GLY A 762 -30.42 -24.45 22.70
C GLY A 762 -31.12 -25.58 21.95
N LYS A 763 -30.87 -26.81 22.40
CA LYS A 763 -31.37 -28.03 21.77
C LYS A 763 -32.88 -28.20 21.95
N GLY A 764 -33.60 -28.52 20.87
CA GLY A 764 -35.03 -28.86 20.90
C GLY A 764 -35.73 -28.67 19.56
N GLU A 765 -37.06 -28.78 19.57
CA GLU A 765 -37.93 -28.79 18.37
C GLU A 765 -38.74 -27.49 18.18
N GLN A 766 -38.70 -26.57 19.16
CA GLN A 766 -39.45 -25.32 19.08
C GLN A 766 -38.90 -24.35 18.01
N PRO A 767 -39.66 -23.31 17.58
CA PRO A 767 -39.28 -22.33 16.56
C PRO A 767 -37.94 -21.58 16.72
N ASN A 768 -37.27 -21.67 17.86
CA ASN A 768 -35.94 -21.07 18.12
C ASN A 768 -34.97 -22.06 18.74
N GLN A 769 -35.20 -23.35 18.49
CA GLN A 769 -34.36 -24.44 18.96
C GLN A 769 -33.92 -25.26 17.76
N PHE A 770 -32.72 -25.83 17.86
CA PHE A 770 -32.13 -26.61 16.79
C PHE A 770 -31.57 -27.92 17.31
N ILE A 771 -31.52 -28.94 16.46
CA ILE A 771 -30.75 -30.17 16.71
C ILE A 771 -29.70 -30.28 15.61
N PHE A 772 -28.44 -30.00 15.96
CA PHE A 772 -27.28 -30.06 15.07
C PHE A 772 -27.39 -29.22 13.77
N PRO A 773 -27.63 -27.90 13.84
CA PRO A 773 -27.78 -27.07 12.65
C PRO A 773 -26.55 -27.16 11.73
N LYS A 774 -26.76 -27.18 10.40
CA LYS A 774 -25.73 -27.47 9.39
C LYS A 774 -25.50 -26.33 8.40
N GLY A 775 -26.20 -26.34 7.27
CA GLY A 775 -26.15 -25.28 6.28
C GLY A 775 -26.92 -24.06 6.76
N LEU A 776 -26.48 -22.89 6.31
CA LEU A 776 -27.22 -21.65 6.46
C LEU A 776 -27.10 -20.81 5.18
N SER A 777 -28.11 -20.00 4.89
CA SER A 777 -28.11 -19.09 3.74
C SER A 777 -28.93 -17.85 4.05
N PHE A 778 -28.66 -16.75 3.37
CA PHE A 778 -29.53 -15.57 3.33
C PHE A 778 -30.37 -15.58 2.06
N ASP A 779 -31.56 -14.99 2.11
CA ASP A 779 -32.26 -14.51 0.91
C ASP A 779 -31.91 -13.05 0.59
N VAL A 780 -32.35 -12.57 -0.56
CA VAL A 780 -32.24 -11.18 -1.04
C VAL A 780 -32.75 -10.14 -0.02
N HIS A 781 -33.70 -10.51 0.83
CA HIS A 781 -34.24 -9.66 1.89
C HIS A 781 -33.46 -9.76 3.22
N GLY A 782 -32.40 -10.57 3.26
CA GLY A 782 -31.57 -10.79 4.44
C GLY A 782 -32.17 -11.72 5.49
N ASN A 783 -33.27 -12.42 5.18
CA ASN A 783 -33.82 -13.43 6.08
C ASN A 783 -32.86 -14.62 6.16
N LEU A 784 -32.71 -15.19 7.35
CA LEU A 784 -31.79 -16.29 7.63
C LEU A 784 -32.51 -17.63 7.50
N TYR A 785 -31.95 -18.52 6.68
CA TYR A 785 -32.40 -19.89 6.49
C TYR A 785 -31.40 -20.83 7.16
N VAL A 786 -31.89 -21.76 7.97
CA VAL A 786 -31.07 -22.70 8.73
C VAL A 786 -31.54 -24.12 8.47
N VAL A 787 -30.61 -24.99 8.10
CA VAL A 787 -30.83 -26.44 8.02
C VAL A 787 -30.76 -27.01 9.43
N ASP A 788 -31.90 -27.41 9.96
CA ASP A 788 -32.05 -27.99 11.28
C ASP A 788 -32.06 -29.53 11.17
N GLU A 789 -30.86 -30.09 10.97
CA GLU A 789 -30.62 -31.46 10.51
C GLU A 789 -31.34 -32.53 11.35
N GLY A 790 -31.18 -32.46 12.68
CA GLY A 790 -31.75 -33.44 13.61
C GLY A 790 -33.26 -33.32 13.79
N ASN A 791 -33.86 -32.19 13.39
CA ASN A 791 -35.31 -32.02 13.32
C ASN A 791 -35.87 -32.22 11.90
N HIS A 792 -35.01 -32.60 10.94
CA HIS A 792 -35.38 -32.90 9.56
C HIS A 792 -36.18 -31.78 8.87
N ARG A 793 -35.76 -30.53 9.09
CA ARG A 793 -36.47 -29.35 8.59
C ARG A 793 -35.54 -28.20 8.21
N ILE A 794 -36.09 -27.25 7.47
CA ILE A 794 -35.49 -25.94 7.22
C ILE A 794 -36.31 -24.88 7.95
N GLN A 795 -35.65 -24.05 8.75
CA GLN A 795 -36.27 -22.91 9.43
C GLN A 795 -35.84 -21.60 8.78
N LYS A 796 -36.81 -20.71 8.56
CA LYS A 796 -36.61 -19.32 8.11
C LYS A 796 -36.85 -18.37 9.27
N PHE A 797 -35.91 -17.46 9.49
CA PHE A 797 -36.02 -16.37 10.45
C PHE A 797 -36.06 -15.06 9.68
N GLU A 798 -37.14 -14.30 9.86
CA GLU A 798 -37.28 -13.00 9.23
C GLU A 798 -36.42 -11.96 9.93
N ILE A 799 -35.92 -10.98 9.19
CA ILE A 799 -35.30 -9.80 9.80
C ILE A 799 -36.31 -9.12 10.71
N ASP A 800 -35.84 -8.72 11.89
CA ASP A 800 -36.57 -7.85 12.79
C ASP A 800 -36.31 -6.39 12.39
N LEU A 801 -37.35 -5.71 11.91
CA LEU A 801 -37.28 -4.33 11.43
C LEU A 801 -37.58 -3.31 12.55
N ASN A 802 -37.80 -3.78 13.78
CA ASN A 802 -38.16 -2.97 14.94
C ASN A 802 -36.99 -2.68 15.90
#